data_AF-A0AAV8UH68-F1
#
_entry.id   AF-A0AAV8UH68-F1
#
_cell.length_a   1.000
_cell.length_b   1.000
_cell.length_c   1.000
_cell.angle_alpha   90.00
_cell.angle_beta   90.00
_cell.angle_gamma   90.00
#
_symmetry.space_group_name_H-M   'P 1'
#
loop_
_entity.id
_entity.type
_entity.pdbx_description
1 polymer ?
#
loop_
_entity_poly.entity_id
_entity_poly.type
_entity_poly.pdbx_seq_one_letter_code
_entity_poly.pdbx_strand_id
1 'polypeptide(L)'
;MRLRVVLGILILFLAGNASAIFGRLPCNSALYLDSTSSYIPWSQFVAETYGSIAPGDDVLVPCGTAVEITSERIPKLGSLEINGFLRIAPSSYVTILADYILVQGRLDVGAEEGHTDGQKVSFLLTEGKPLSYTRDGQSVELGKRTFALVGGQVRMYGVHGGEACMKKTWTKIARTVPRRTNKIVVEGDVIQCWKPGMRIVISATGESEEEAEMATIVAVTCGPGCQTSEIFIDMALNYEHSGLEVQVTAKNGKAVSLAGEVGLLSRDITISSEIGESNSKDGGHMQIHETLDTQTIHGVEIVGLGIEGELGKYPMHFHLCGDQQGSSFSSNTIYNGLQRGLVIHQTDNVLAEDNVFHHIVGHGLVLEDGVEVGNIMRRNIGFRNFVQENLIVKDGRKQTDNRPSMFWLSNPNNIVEYNVCSGSDLAGIWYELETFVTGVSKERPEYEGLNPQAVELGSFVANEAHSNHGFGFQTYPDGYRPLQQAVFKDYLGWRNRIGVFMHESTNLVIENAFLVDNRDSAIFFRETSSLVFRDSVIVGKSDTWNRCPLNGAIDMQGSRKDSSTENGTQFIDLRLDKFADCSHPLVSMNTGNPRKTGFFRASTAMIGVFADDQSNVFNFDSAVTANDRRFDFYAIRIEGGNLFGGRSGYVTPTELVQQSRNTNSCVMVGSYSNFCPNTCQRSISIAIPTNIGSTYSMKLTRLSDGGESTSEKLKAVRKQEVFHFNVLGGRAYIVSLASSQGYPKEFVIDYEDGEGACSGTVDLLFEQNHRNYKGEEDNPNFFLAPCRGGEVSYPAGTPFFYDYCEGDDFYRRVRLPAGPMTNRPSALRIRRDYTIPKAVSPCSQSHYGHCKLVSGEEEWKYTDETFTGVQATTISQSFRGDDFDDSTWKTARAAFGYSVPKLNTIFEHRHISYYFRKTFNVSGDAIQCLEGPNASLKLRYGDGFIAYINGVRVLSKNLLSTTPIAESLATAKGEQNKFEEFRMTIYNGLLREGSNLIAVEVHRYEKERALFKSVAFDLKLEPTIKKVCPKYINY
;
A
#
# COMPACT_ATOMS: atom_id res chain seq x y z
N MET A 1 -38.00 -50.39 -10.15
CA MET A 1 -37.54 -50.17 -8.76
C MET A 1 -36.01 -50.03 -8.61
N ARG A 2 -35.17 -50.51 -9.55
CA ARG A 2 -33.70 -50.34 -9.51
C ARG A 2 -33.12 -49.10 -10.22
N LEU A 3 -33.95 -48.25 -10.86
CA LEU A 3 -33.49 -47.02 -11.53
C LEU A 3 -33.61 -45.75 -10.67
N ARG A 4 -34.38 -45.78 -9.57
CA ARG A 4 -34.54 -44.63 -8.65
C ARG A 4 -33.48 -44.58 -7.53
N VAL A 5 -32.81 -45.69 -7.25
CA VAL A 5 -31.75 -45.75 -6.24
C VAL A 5 -30.40 -45.28 -6.81
N VAL A 6 -30.16 -45.46 -8.10
CA VAL A 6 -28.91 -45.01 -8.75
C VAL A 6 -28.92 -43.50 -9.01
N LEU A 7 -30.08 -42.89 -9.31
CA LEU A 7 -30.18 -41.44 -9.46
C LEU A 7 -30.08 -40.69 -8.11
N GLY A 8 -30.55 -41.30 -7.02
CA GLY A 8 -30.40 -40.75 -5.67
C GLY A 8 -28.96 -40.81 -5.13
N ILE A 9 -28.18 -41.81 -5.53
CA ILE A 9 -26.77 -41.94 -5.13
C ILE A 9 -25.85 -41.07 -6.02
N LEU A 10 -26.19 -40.84 -7.29
CA LEU A 10 -25.42 -39.93 -8.16
C LEU A 10 -25.59 -38.44 -7.78
N ILE A 11 -26.76 -38.05 -7.26
CA ILE A 11 -26.99 -36.68 -6.74
C ILE A 11 -26.28 -36.46 -5.39
N LEU A 12 -26.07 -37.53 -4.60
CA LEU A 12 -25.28 -37.45 -3.36
C LEU A 12 -23.76 -37.45 -3.60
N PHE A 13 -23.27 -37.97 -4.73
CA PHE A 13 -21.84 -37.90 -5.11
C PHE A 13 -21.47 -36.64 -5.91
N LEU A 14 -22.43 -35.93 -6.52
CA LEU A 14 -22.20 -34.62 -7.14
C LEU A 14 -22.39 -33.43 -6.17
N ALA A 15 -22.89 -33.69 -4.96
CA ALA A 15 -23.01 -32.69 -3.89
C ALA A 15 -21.88 -32.76 -2.84
N GLY A 16 -20.99 -33.74 -2.93
CA GLY A 16 -19.84 -33.90 -2.04
C GLY A 16 -18.63 -33.18 -2.61
N ASN A 17 -18.57 -31.86 -2.44
CA ASN A 17 -17.39 -30.97 -2.47
C ASN A 17 -17.76 -29.48 -2.64
N ALA A 18 -19.04 -29.11 -2.53
CA ALA A 18 -19.38 -27.74 -2.16
C ALA A 18 -19.10 -27.61 -0.65
N SER A 19 -18.10 -26.83 -0.26
CA SER A 19 -17.84 -26.54 1.15
C SER A 19 -19.14 -26.07 1.79
N ALA A 20 -19.67 -26.85 2.73
CA ALA A 20 -20.93 -26.54 3.39
C ALA A 20 -20.78 -25.20 4.11
N ILE A 21 -21.37 -24.15 3.56
CA ILE A 21 -21.53 -22.86 4.24
C ILE A 21 -22.43 -23.11 5.45
N PHE A 22 -22.09 -22.61 6.63
CA PHE A 22 -22.94 -22.75 7.81
C PHE A 22 -24.29 -22.11 7.53
N GLY A 23 -25.34 -22.92 7.51
CA GLY A 23 -26.71 -22.44 7.67
C GLY A 23 -26.92 -22.00 9.12
N ARG A 24 -27.89 -21.10 9.36
CA ARG A 24 -28.34 -20.75 10.71
C ARG A 24 -28.52 -22.02 11.55
N LEU A 25 -28.16 -21.94 12.84
CA LEU A 25 -28.45 -23.03 13.76
C LEU A 25 -29.92 -23.46 13.61
N PRO A 26 -30.24 -24.75 13.35
CA PRO A 26 -31.60 -25.21 13.08
C PRO A 26 -32.60 -24.82 14.17
N CYS A 27 -32.12 -24.64 15.39
CA CYS A 27 -32.88 -24.21 16.56
C CYS A 27 -33.46 -22.78 16.43
N ASN A 28 -32.93 -21.94 15.54
CA ASN A 28 -33.42 -20.59 15.28
C ASN A 28 -34.40 -20.52 14.09
N SER A 29 -34.67 -21.66 13.43
CA SER A 29 -35.65 -21.73 12.32
C SER A 29 -37.09 -21.41 12.76
N ALA A 30 -37.40 -21.56 14.05
CA ALA A 30 -38.70 -21.24 14.65
C ALA A 30 -38.80 -19.81 15.20
N LEU A 31 -37.68 -19.10 15.34
CA LEU A 31 -37.63 -17.71 15.79
C LEU A 31 -37.57 -16.77 14.58
N TYR A 32 -38.72 -16.55 13.96
CA TYR A 32 -38.92 -15.35 13.14
C TYR A 32 -39.28 -14.21 14.09
N LEU A 33 -38.28 -13.64 14.76
CA LEU A 33 -38.52 -12.45 15.58
C LEU A 33 -38.61 -11.24 14.67
N ASP A 34 -39.85 -10.86 14.34
CA ASP A 34 -40.17 -9.51 13.89
C ASP A 34 -40.05 -8.52 15.08
N SER A 35 -40.29 -7.23 14.82
CA SER A 35 -40.22 -6.15 15.81
C SER A 35 -41.15 -6.28 17.02
N THR A 36 -41.99 -7.32 17.12
CA THR A 36 -42.96 -7.56 18.21
C THR A 36 -42.49 -8.56 19.27
N SER A 37 -41.27 -9.07 19.14
CA SER A 37 -40.70 -10.10 20.00
C SER A 37 -40.30 -9.56 21.37
N SER A 38 -40.77 -10.17 22.46
CA SER A 38 -40.43 -9.74 23.82
C SER A 38 -39.02 -10.19 24.20
N TYR A 39 -38.06 -9.28 24.12
CA TYR A 39 -36.74 -9.48 24.72
C TYR A 39 -36.85 -9.55 26.24
N ILE A 40 -36.18 -10.51 26.88
CA ILE A 40 -36.02 -10.51 28.33
C ILE A 40 -34.81 -9.63 28.70
N PRO A 41 -34.91 -8.78 29.75
CA PRO A 41 -33.77 -8.00 30.22
C PRO A 41 -32.60 -8.89 30.63
N TRP A 42 -31.36 -8.45 30.38
CA TRP A 42 -30.14 -9.18 30.75
C TRP A 42 -30.14 -9.59 32.22
N SER A 43 -30.52 -8.70 33.12
CA SER A 43 -30.62 -9.00 34.56
C SER A 43 -31.59 -10.15 34.89
N GLN A 44 -32.73 -10.23 34.19
CA GLN A 44 -33.70 -11.32 34.35
C GLN A 44 -33.13 -12.62 33.78
N PHE A 45 -32.57 -12.58 32.56
CA PHE A 45 -31.93 -13.73 31.94
C PHE A 45 -30.85 -14.35 32.84
N VAL A 46 -29.99 -13.50 33.43
CA VAL A 46 -28.93 -13.93 34.33
C VAL A 46 -29.50 -14.56 35.60
N ALA A 47 -30.50 -13.93 36.23
CA ALA A 47 -31.11 -14.45 37.44
C ALA A 47 -31.79 -15.81 37.23
N GLU A 48 -32.48 -15.98 36.10
CA GLU A 48 -33.21 -17.22 35.77
C GLU A 48 -32.29 -18.35 35.29
N THR A 49 -31.20 -18.03 34.58
CA THR A 49 -30.33 -19.04 33.95
C THR A 49 -29.12 -19.40 34.81
N TYR A 50 -28.49 -18.39 35.43
CA TYR A 50 -27.21 -18.53 36.15
C TYR A 50 -27.33 -18.21 37.64
N GLY A 51 -28.41 -17.56 38.08
CA GLY A 51 -28.53 -16.95 39.42
C GLY A 51 -27.67 -15.70 39.57
N SER A 52 -26.37 -15.80 39.29
CA SER A 52 -25.42 -14.69 39.24
C SER A 52 -24.21 -15.06 38.37
N ILE A 53 -23.57 -14.07 37.73
CA ILE A 53 -22.32 -14.25 36.97
C ILE A 53 -21.14 -13.69 37.78
N ALA A 54 -20.08 -14.49 37.92
CA ALA A 54 -18.80 -14.07 38.48
C ALA A 54 -17.79 -13.72 37.36
N PRO A 55 -16.73 -12.94 37.66
CA PRO A 55 -15.67 -12.68 36.69
C PRO A 55 -15.01 -13.97 36.18
N GLY A 56 -14.96 -14.16 34.86
CA GLY A 56 -14.40 -15.33 34.18
C GLY A 56 -15.40 -16.44 33.84
N ASP A 57 -16.66 -16.29 34.23
CA ASP A 57 -17.72 -17.24 33.87
C ASP A 57 -18.06 -17.17 32.38
N ASP A 58 -18.40 -18.32 31.81
CA ASP A 58 -18.84 -18.46 30.42
C ASP A 58 -20.36 -18.24 30.34
N VAL A 59 -20.79 -17.37 29.42
CA VAL A 59 -22.20 -17.02 29.23
C VAL A 59 -22.66 -17.43 27.84
N LEU A 60 -23.71 -18.24 27.80
CA LEU A 60 -24.35 -18.73 26.59
C LEU A 60 -25.79 -18.19 26.54
N VAL A 61 -26.10 -17.38 25.55
CA VAL A 61 -27.49 -17.07 25.18
C VAL A 61 -28.00 -18.26 24.34
N PRO A 62 -28.85 -19.14 24.88
CA PRO A 62 -29.22 -20.37 24.19
C PRO A 62 -30.20 -20.09 23.06
N CYS A 63 -30.33 -21.05 22.15
CA CYS A 63 -31.37 -21.04 21.13
C CYS A 63 -32.77 -20.83 21.75
N GLY A 64 -33.67 -20.15 21.05
CA GLY A 64 -35.03 -19.90 21.56
C GLY A 64 -35.15 -18.67 22.46
N THR A 65 -34.03 -18.08 22.89
CA THR A 65 -34.00 -16.96 23.83
C THR A 65 -33.58 -15.66 23.15
N ALA A 66 -34.28 -14.56 23.47
CA ALA A 66 -33.93 -13.21 23.05
C ALA A 66 -33.66 -12.32 24.27
N VAL A 67 -32.43 -11.82 24.41
CA VAL A 67 -31.97 -11.05 25.57
C VAL A 67 -31.64 -9.62 25.17
N GLU A 68 -31.98 -8.64 26.00
CA GLU A 68 -31.63 -7.23 25.78
C GLU A 68 -30.77 -6.67 26.93
N ILE A 69 -29.67 -6.01 26.56
CA ILE A 69 -28.80 -5.22 27.45
C ILE A 69 -29.14 -3.75 27.26
N THR A 70 -29.33 -3.01 28.35
CA THR A 70 -29.69 -1.59 28.33
C THR A 70 -28.67 -0.72 29.09
N SER A 71 -28.33 -1.04 30.33
CA SER A 71 -27.38 -0.26 31.15
C SER A 71 -26.73 -1.07 32.26
N GLU A 72 -26.72 -2.39 32.12
CA GLU A 72 -26.22 -3.30 33.13
C GLU A 72 -24.69 -3.29 33.22
N ARG A 73 -24.18 -3.37 34.45
CA ARG A 73 -22.76 -3.64 34.67
C ARG A 73 -22.50 -5.12 34.50
N ILE A 74 -21.75 -5.48 33.46
CA ILE A 74 -21.40 -6.86 33.13
C ILE A 74 -19.99 -7.14 33.68
N PRO A 75 -19.78 -8.16 34.54
CA PRO A 75 -18.44 -8.61 34.93
C PRO A 75 -17.61 -9.05 33.72
N LYS A 76 -16.28 -9.11 33.83
CA LYS A 76 -15.44 -9.74 32.78
C LYS A 76 -15.92 -11.18 32.59
N LEU A 77 -16.23 -11.57 31.35
CA LEU A 77 -16.67 -12.92 31.00
C LEU A 77 -15.48 -13.77 30.55
N GLY A 78 -15.58 -15.09 30.73
CA GLY A 78 -14.70 -16.05 30.06
C GLY A 78 -15.07 -16.13 28.58
N SER A 79 -16.33 -16.38 28.29
CA SER A 79 -16.90 -16.30 26.93
C SER A 79 -18.26 -15.62 26.91
N LEU A 80 -18.59 -15.00 25.78
CA LEU A 80 -19.95 -14.62 25.42
C LEU A 80 -20.35 -15.34 24.13
N GLU A 81 -21.13 -16.41 24.27
CA GLU A 81 -21.65 -17.22 23.18
C GLU A 81 -23.12 -16.90 22.92
N ILE A 82 -23.45 -16.58 21.68
CA ILE A 82 -24.78 -16.11 21.29
C ILE A 82 -25.34 -17.10 20.27
N ASN A 83 -26.08 -18.11 20.75
CA ASN A 83 -26.81 -19.07 19.92
C ASN A 83 -28.25 -18.62 19.69
N GLY A 84 -28.86 -17.91 20.66
CA GLY A 84 -30.11 -17.18 20.53
C GLY A 84 -29.88 -15.77 19.99
N PHE A 85 -30.71 -14.81 20.40
CA PHE A 85 -30.62 -13.42 19.97
C PHE A 85 -30.18 -12.53 21.14
N LEU A 86 -29.16 -11.69 20.93
CA LEU A 86 -28.73 -10.68 21.88
C LEU A 86 -28.89 -9.30 21.24
N ARG A 87 -29.54 -8.39 21.95
CA ARG A 87 -29.65 -6.98 21.58
C ARG A 87 -28.96 -6.12 22.62
N ILE A 88 -28.18 -5.14 22.18
CA ILE A 88 -27.71 -4.03 23.01
C ILE A 88 -28.46 -2.79 22.54
N ALA A 89 -29.25 -2.20 23.44
CA ALA A 89 -30.12 -1.09 23.11
C ALA A 89 -29.30 0.13 22.63
N PRO A 90 -29.84 0.96 21.70
CA PRO A 90 -29.16 2.17 21.25
C PRO A 90 -28.88 3.14 22.40
N SER A 91 -29.73 3.13 23.43
CA SER A 91 -29.59 3.98 24.61
C SER A 91 -28.50 3.57 25.59
N SER A 92 -27.69 2.55 25.25
CA SER A 92 -26.75 1.94 26.18
C SER A 92 -25.42 2.68 26.30
N TYR A 93 -24.92 2.71 27.53
CA TYR A 93 -23.50 2.90 27.83
C TYR A 93 -22.99 1.62 28.49
N VAL A 94 -22.30 0.76 27.74
CA VAL A 94 -21.88 -0.56 28.20
C VAL A 94 -20.49 -0.93 27.71
N THR A 95 -19.73 -1.57 28.58
CA THR A 95 -18.45 -2.21 28.25
C THR A 95 -18.55 -3.70 28.53
N ILE A 96 -18.37 -4.51 27.49
CA ILE A 96 -18.33 -5.97 27.57
C ILE A 96 -16.87 -6.38 27.47
N LEU A 97 -16.36 -6.97 28.55
CA LEU A 97 -15.04 -7.60 28.57
C LEU A 97 -15.23 -9.12 28.47
N ALA A 98 -14.61 -9.77 27.50
CA ALA A 98 -14.68 -11.22 27.33
C ALA A 98 -13.37 -11.76 26.75
N ASP A 99 -12.95 -12.98 27.10
CA ASP A 99 -11.77 -13.57 26.44
C ASP A 99 -12.04 -13.83 24.95
N TYR A 100 -13.28 -14.22 24.61
CA TYR A 100 -13.79 -14.26 23.24
C TYR A 100 -15.31 -14.06 23.17
N ILE A 101 -15.79 -13.70 21.99
CA ILE A 101 -17.20 -13.57 21.63
C ILE A 101 -17.47 -14.47 20.42
N LEU A 102 -18.51 -15.29 20.50
CA LEU A 102 -18.95 -16.18 19.41
C LEU A 102 -20.43 -15.93 19.11
N VAL A 103 -20.73 -15.60 17.85
CA VAL A 103 -22.10 -15.39 17.36
C VAL A 103 -22.48 -16.49 16.38
N GLN A 104 -23.45 -17.32 16.74
CA GLN A 104 -24.06 -18.34 15.87
C GLN A 104 -25.57 -18.13 15.68
N GLY A 105 -26.18 -17.29 16.53
CA GLY A 105 -27.51 -16.74 16.38
C GLY A 105 -27.43 -15.33 15.80
N ARG A 106 -27.95 -14.34 16.55
CA ARG A 106 -27.96 -12.94 16.10
C ARG A 106 -27.54 -11.96 17.18
N LEU A 107 -26.70 -11.00 16.80
CA LEU A 107 -26.28 -9.88 17.64
C LEU A 107 -26.70 -8.54 16.99
N ASP A 108 -27.58 -7.81 17.67
CA ASP A 108 -27.99 -6.46 17.29
C ASP A 108 -27.39 -5.43 18.26
N VAL A 109 -26.70 -4.41 17.75
CA VAL A 109 -26.08 -3.35 18.57
C VAL A 109 -26.45 -1.99 17.99
N GLY A 110 -27.12 -1.16 18.78
CA GLY A 110 -27.61 0.13 18.31
C GLY A 110 -28.85 0.01 17.41
N ALA A 111 -29.13 1.08 16.66
CA ALA A 111 -30.22 1.15 15.68
C ALA A 111 -29.88 2.17 14.58
N GLU A 112 -30.60 2.13 13.47
CA GLU A 112 -30.36 2.96 12.27
C GLU A 112 -30.46 4.46 12.54
N GLU A 113 -31.27 4.86 13.52
CA GLU A 113 -31.37 6.25 13.98
C GLU A 113 -30.07 6.74 14.65
N GLY A 114 -29.12 5.84 14.91
CA GLY A 114 -27.82 6.11 15.53
C GLY A 114 -27.88 6.28 17.04
N HIS A 115 -26.73 6.57 17.61
CA HIS A 115 -26.59 6.87 19.04
C HIS A 115 -26.70 8.39 19.27
N THR A 116 -27.26 8.78 20.41
CA THR A 116 -27.28 10.15 20.93
C THR A 116 -26.15 10.38 21.94
N ASP A 117 -25.84 11.64 22.23
CA ASP A 117 -24.77 12.04 23.16
C ASP A 117 -24.80 11.26 24.50
N GLY A 118 -23.64 10.71 24.89
CA GLY A 118 -23.46 9.96 26.14
C GLY A 118 -23.71 8.46 26.05
N GLN A 119 -24.09 7.93 24.90
CA GLN A 119 -24.22 6.49 24.63
C GLN A 119 -22.92 5.95 24.03
N LYS A 120 -22.50 4.75 24.46
CA LYS A 120 -21.29 4.11 23.96
C LYS A 120 -21.31 2.61 24.25
N VAL A 121 -21.06 1.80 23.23
CA VAL A 121 -20.90 0.36 23.38
C VAL A 121 -19.45 0.00 23.10
N SER A 122 -18.81 -0.74 24.00
CA SER A 122 -17.42 -1.16 23.83
C SER A 122 -17.28 -2.64 24.09
N PHE A 123 -16.73 -3.36 23.13
CA PHE A 123 -16.28 -4.74 23.27
C PHE A 123 -14.76 -4.72 23.43
N LEU A 124 -14.27 -5.30 24.53
CA LEU A 124 -12.84 -5.45 24.78
C LEU A 124 -12.51 -6.94 24.92
N LEU A 125 -11.78 -7.47 23.95
CA LEU A 125 -11.31 -8.85 23.93
C LEU A 125 -10.07 -8.97 24.82
N THR A 126 -10.15 -9.80 25.85
CA THR A 126 -9.11 -9.92 26.88
C THR A 126 -8.27 -11.19 26.72
N GLU A 127 -7.07 -11.19 27.27
CA GLU A 127 -6.26 -12.40 27.36
C GLU A 127 -6.96 -13.45 28.24
N GLY A 128 -6.96 -14.69 27.76
CA GLY A 128 -7.57 -15.82 28.46
C GLY A 128 -7.82 -17.02 27.56
N LYS A 129 -9.02 -17.59 27.60
CA LYS A 129 -9.37 -18.81 26.87
C LYS A 129 -9.31 -18.59 25.34
N PRO A 130 -8.71 -19.51 24.56
CA PRO A 130 -8.87 -19.50 23.12
C PRO A 130 -10.28 -19.95 22.72
N LEU A 131 -10.78 -19.41 21.61
CA LEU A 131 -12.00 -19.89 20.96
C LEU A 131 -11.68 -21.08 20.06
N SER A 132 -12.44 -22.14 20.24
CA SER A 132 -12.61 -23.21 19.26
C SER A 132 -14.08 -23.58 19.13
N TYR A 133 -14.47 -24.06 17.95
CA TYR A 133 -15.83 -24.51 17.69
C TYR A 133 -15.79 -25.81 16.87
N THR A 134 -16.87 -26.60 16.92
CA THR A 134 -16.93 -27.88 16.20
C THR A 134 -17.60 -27.73 14.83
N ARG A 135 -16.96 -28.29 13.79
CA ARG A 135 -17.46 -28.41 12.41
C ARG A 135 -17.37 -29.87 11.96
N ASP A 136 -18.48 -30.47 11.53
CA ASP A 136 -18.52 -31.84 11.02
C ASP A 136 -17.80 -32.89 11.91
N GLY A 137 -17.85 -32.67 13.23
CA GLY A 137 -17.16 -33.51 14.22
C GLY A 137 -15.67 -33.24 14.42
N GLN A 138 -15.12 -32.21 13.78
CA GLN A 138 -13.74 -31.72 13.95
C GLN A 138 -13.71 -30.39 14.72
N SER A 139 -12.70 -30.18 15.55
CA SER A 139 -12.46 -28.88 16.22
C SER A 139 -11.78 -27.92 15.25
N VAL A 140 -12.32 -26.71 15.13
CA VAL A 140 -11.72 -25.58 14.41
C VAL A 140 -11.26 -24.56 15.45
N GLU A 141 -9.95 -24.33 15.49
CA GLU A 141 -9.32 -23.40 16.45
C GLU A 141 -9.24 -22.00 15.84
N LEU A 142 -9.94 -21.03 16.44
CA LEU A 142 -9.85 -19.62 16.06
C LEU A 142 -8.90 -18.82 16.96
N GLY A 143 -8.48 -19.37 18.10
CA GLY A 143 -7.45 -18.78 18.94
C GLY A 143 -7.99 -17.73 19.92
N LYS A 144 -7.08 -16.99 20.55
CA LYS A 144 -7.39 -16.07 21.66
C LYS A 144 -7.89 -14.71 21.16
N ARG A 145 -8.57 -13.96 22.05
CA ARG A 145 -9.05 -12.59 21.79
C ARG A 145 -9.81 -12.51 20.47
N THR A 146 -10.78 -13.42 20.32
CA THR A 146 -11.50 -13.60 19.07
C THR A 146 -12.91 -13.04 19.17
N PHE A 147 -13.32 -12.26 18.17
CA PHE A 147 -14.72 -11.98 17.89
C PHE A 147 -15.11 -12.73 16.62
N ALA A 148 -15.81 -13.86 16.75
CA ALA A 148 -16.17 -14.70 15.62
C ALA A 148 -17.68 -14.72 15.39
N LEU A 149 -18.06 -14.75 14.12
CA LEU A 149 -19.39 -15.06 13.66
C LEU A 149 -19.30 -16.34 12.83
N VAL A 150 -20.00 -17.39 13.26
CA VAL A 150 -19.97 -18.71 12.61
C VAL A 150 -21.40 -19.13 12.32
N GLY A 151 -21.85 -18.89 11.07
CA GLY A 151 -23.24 -19.14 10.66
C GLY A 151 -24.29 -18.18 11.23
N GLY A 152 -23.87 -17.14 11.97
CA GLY A 152 -24.74 -16.15 12.59
C GLY A 152 -24.89 -14.86 11.80
N GLN A 153 -25.58 -13.89 12.40
CA GLN A 153 -25.82 -12.55 11.87
C GLN A 153 -25.43 -11.46 12.88
N VAL A 154 -24.80 -10.39 12.42
CA VAL A 154 -24.62 -9.16 13.17
C VAL A 154 -25.25 -7.96 12.47
N ARG A 155 -25.85 -7.08 13.26
CA ARG A 155 -26.28 -5.74 12.84
C ARG A 155 -25.80 -4.72 13.85
N MET A 156 -24.83 -3.90 13.45
CA MET A 156 -24.25 -2.83 14.27
C MET A 156 -24.46 -1.48 13.61
N TYR A 157 -24.95 -0.51 14.39
CA TYR A 157 -25.19 0.86 13.93
C TYR A 157 -24.57 1.86 14.93
N GLY A 158 -23.29 2.18 14.73
CA GLY A 158 -22.48 3.00 15.64
C GLY A 158 -22.08 4.37 15.08
N VAL A 159 -22.69 4.81 13.98
CA VAL A 159 -22.50 6.17 13.47
C VAL A 159 -23.23 7.16 14.38
N HIS A 160 -22.47 8.07 14.95
CA HIS A 160 -23.00 9.16 15.74
C HIS A 160 -23.94 10.05 14.91
N GLY A 161 -25.17 10.26 15.38
CA GLY A 161 -26.20 11.01 14.62
C GLY A 161 -26.88 10.22 13.50
N GLY A 162 -26.61 8.91 13.38
CA GLY A 162 -27.38 7.98 12.55
C GLY A 162 -27.20 8.16 11.04
N GLU A 163 -28.24 7.81 10.28
CA GLU A 163 -28.25 7.78 8.81
C GLU A 163 -27.74 9.08 8.17
N ALA A 164 -28.11 10.25 8.72
CA ALA A 164 -27.69 11.55 8.20
C ALA A 164 -26.17 11.78 8.22
N CYS A 165 -25.43 10.97 8.99
CA CYS A 165 -24.00 11.05 9.19
C CYS A 165 -23.21 9.91 8.53
N MET A 166 -23.87 8.88 7.99
CA MET A 166 -23.22 7.70 7.37
C MET A 166 -22.18 8.06 6.30
N LYS A 167 -22.44 9.11 5.50
CA LYS A 167 -21.57 9.52 4.38
C LYS A 167 -20.63 10.68 4.71
N LYS A 168 -20.54 11.05 5.98
CA LYS A 168 -19.73 12.15 6.51
C LYS A 168 -18.58 11.64 7.38
N THR A 169 -17.97 10.52 6.98
CA THR A 169 -16.83 9.92 7.70
C THR A 169 -15.51 10.58 7.37
N TRP A 170 -15.41 11.26 6.23
CA TRP A 170 -14.27 12.07 5.83
C TRP A 170 -14.70 13.17 4.85
N THR A 171 -13.86 14.18 4.67
CA THR A 171 -14.08 15.29 3.72
C THR A 171 -12.75 15.90 3.26
N LYS A 172 -12.76 16.66 2.17
CA LYS A 172 -11.59 17.40 1.67
C LYS A 172 -11.36 18.68 2.46
N ILE A 173 -10.10 19.08 2.59
CA ILE A 173 -9.70 20.37 3.13
C ILE A 173 -10.10 21.45 2.13
N ALA A 174 -10.93 22.40 2.54
CA ALA A 174 -11.41 23.47 1.66
C ALA A 174 -10.37 24.58 1.43
N ARG A 175 -9.55 24.87 2.45
CA ARG A 175 -8.51 25.93 2.38
C ARG A 175 -7.21 25.41 2.96
N THR A 176 -6.09 25.78 2.35
CA THR A 176 -4.78 25.32 2.77
C THR A 176 -4.56 25.66 4.25
N VAL A 177 -4.22 24.64 5.04
CA VAL A 177 -3.99 24.74 6.47
C VAL A 177 -2.51 24.99 6.70
N PRO A 178 -2.10 26.17 7.19
CA PRO A 178 -0.71 26.45 7.45
C PRO A 178 -0.20 25.65 8.64
N ARG A 179 1.08 25.27 8.60
CA ARG A 179 1.77 24.72 9.77
C ARG A 179 1.66 25.65 11.00
N ARG A 180 1.74 25.06 12.18
CA ARG A 180 1.64 25.71 13.50
C ARG A 180 0.29 26.39 13.77
N THR A 181 -0.76 25.92 13.11
CA THR A 181 -2.14 26.34 13.37
C THR A 181 -2.94 25.17 13.92
N ASN A 182 -4.04 25.46 14.61
CA ASN A 182 -4.94 24.47 15.20
C ASN A 182 -6.35 24.58 14.63
N LYS A 183 -6.48 25.15 13.43
CA LYS A 183 -7.76 25.37 12.74
C LYS A 183 -7.69 24.80 11.35
N ILE A 184 -8.65 23.94 11.02
CA ILE A 184 -8.81 23.32 9.71
C ILE A 184 -10.13 23.81 9.12
N VAL A 185 -10.15 24.14 7.83
CA VAL A 185 -11.39 24.47 7.12
C VAL A 185 -11.65 23.37 6.10
N VAL A 186 -12.79 22.68 6.23
CA VAL A 186 -13.17 21.54 5.39
C VAL A 186 -14.38 21.84 4.54
N GLU A 187 -14.53 21.08 3.46
CA GLU A 187 -15.69 21.16 2.57
C GLU A 187 -16.95 20.56 3.23
N GLY A 188 -18.09 21.22 3.00
CA GLY A 188 -19.39 20.76 3.44
C GLY A 188 -19.69 21.01 4.92
N ASP A 189 -20.88 20.58 5.32
CA ASP A 189 -21.37 20.67 6.70
C ASP A 189 -21.13 19.36 7.47
N VAL A 190 -20.17 19.40 8.40
CA VAL A 190 -19.88 18.28 9.32
C VAL A 190 -20.37 18.53 10.75
N ILE A 191 -20.93 19.70 11.07
CA ILE A 191 -21.22 20.12 12.47
C ILE A 191 -22.22 19.20 13.18
N GLN A 192 -23.13 18.62 12.42
CA GLN A 192 -24.15 17.71 12.95
C GLN A 192 -23.53 16.37 13.39
N CYS A 193 -22.45 15.94 12.74
CA CYS A 193 -21.89 14.60 12.88
C CYS A 193 -20.57 14.59 13.66
N TRP A 194 -19.77 15.65 13.58
CA TRP A 194 -18.46 15.74 14.20
C TRP A 194 -18.55 16.61 15.45
N LYS A 195 -18.19 16.05 16.61
CA LYS A 195 -18.35 16.69 17.92
C LYS A 195 -17.02 16.90 18.63
N PRO A 196 -16.94 17.88 19.56
CA PRO A 196 -15.83 18.00 20.49
C PRO A 196 -15.51 16.66 21.18
N GLY A 197 -14.23 16.36 21.35
CA GLY A 197 -13.73 15.11 21.93
C GLY A 197 -13.55 13.96 20.92
N MET A 198 -14.08 14.08 19.70
CA MET A 198 -13.84 13.09 18.64
C MET A 198 -12.44 13.22 18.04
N ARG A 199 -11.85 12.09 17.65
CA ARG A 199 -10.54 12.04 17.00
C ARG A 199 -10.68 12.12 15.49
N ILE A 200 -9.75 12.85 14.86
CA ILE A 200 -9.61 12.96 13.42
C ILE A 200 -8.17 12.68 12.99
N VAL A 201 -8.02 12.32 11.73
CA VAL A 201 -6.73 12.23 11.02
C VAL A 201 -6.75 13.18 9.83
N ILE A 202 -5.63 13.86 9.58
CA ILE A 202 -5.39 14.78 8.49
C ILE A 202 -4.37 14.14 7.55
N SER A 203 -4.64 14.08 6.25
CA SER A 203 -3.77 13.42 5.28
C SER A 203 -2.46 14.17 5.06
N ALA A 204 -1.43 13.42 4.68
CA ALA A 204 -0.21 14.01 4.14
C ALA A 204 -0.56 14.72 2.82
N THR A 205 0.06 15.88 2.58
CA THR A 205 -0.04 16.53 1.27
C THR A 205 1.32 16.78 0.62
N GLY A 206 2.43 16.45 1.27
CA GLY A 206 3.75 16.46 0.67
C GLY A 206 4.15 15.11 0.07
N GLU A 207 5.46 14.84 0.02
CA GLU A 207 6.06 13.62 -0.55
C GLU A 207 6.25 12.50 0.49
N SER A 208 6.00 12.79 1.77
CA SER A 208 6.24 11.86 2.86
C SER A 208 4.93 11.43 3.51
N GLU A 209 4.74 10.12 3.59
CA GLU A 209 3.69 9.49 4.38
C GLU A 209 3.70 9.90 5.86
N GLU A 210 4.85 10.38 6.35
CA GLU A 210 5.00 10.78 7.75
C GLU A 210 4.31 12.08 8.11
N GLU A 211 3.83 12.83 7.11
CA GLU A 211 3.17 14.13 7.28
C GLU A 211 1.69 14.02 7.65
N ALA A 212 1.12 12.81 7.71
CA ALA A 212 -0.22 12.61 8.24
C ALA A 212 -0.25 12.88 9.76
N GLU A 213 -1.25 13.63 10.23
CA GLU A 213 -1.35 14.06 11.63
C GLU A 213 -2.69 13.64 12.25
N MET A 214 -2.70 13.30 13.54
CA MET A 214 -3.93 12.95 14.26
C MET A 214 -4.18 13.97 15.37
N ALA A 215 -5.43 14.39 15.53
CA ALA A 215 -5.80 15.39 16.54
C ALA A 215 -7.19 15.12 17.14
N THR A 216 -7.51 15.79 18.24
CA THR A 216 -8.84 15.76 18.86
C THR A 216 -9.58 17.06 18.55
N ILE A 217 -10.85 16.95 18.15
CA ILE A 217 -11.73 18.10 17.92
C ILE A 217 -12.01 18.81 19.25
N VAL A 218 -11.76 20.12 19.28
CA VAL A 218 -12.13 21.02 20.38
C VAL A 218 -13.46 21.70 20.09
N ALA A 219 -13.68 22.13 18.85
CA ALA A 219 -14.93 22.76 18.41
C ALA A 219 -15.13 22.60 16.90
N VAL A 220 -16.38 22.61 16.46
CA VAL A 220 -16.76 22.69 15.05
C VAL A 220 -17.73 23.85 14.90
N THR A 221 -17.46 24.75 13.96
CA THR A 221 -18.36 25.85 13.60
C THR A 221 -18.66 25.82 12.12
N CYS A 222 -19.87 26.25 11.76
CA CYS A 222 -20.26 26.38 10.37
C CYS A 222 -19.65 27.68 9.78
N GLY A 223 -19.08 27.58 8.58
CA GLY A 223 -18.65 28.74 7.80
C GLY A 223 -19.82 29.46 7.13
N PRO A 224 -19.58 30.45 6.26
CA PRO A 224 -20.65 31.17 5.57
C PRO A 224 -21.62 30.21 4.84
N GLY A 225 -22.90 30.23 5.21
CA GLY A 225 -23.95 29.39 4.62
C GLY A 225 -23.77 27.88 4.82
N CYS A 226 -22.90 27.44 5.75
CA CYS A 226 -22.54 26.04 6.01
C CYS A 226 -22.06 25.26 4.77
N GLN A 227 -21.51 25.96 3.77
CA GLN A 227 -20.84 25.32 2.63
C GLN A 227 -19.46 24.76 3.01
N THR A 228 -18.88 25.28 4.08
CA THR A 228 -17.64 24.80 4.70
C THR A 228 -17.82 24.70 6.20
N SER A 229 -17.02 23.86 6.85
CA SER A 229 -16.95 23.79 8.32
C SER A 229 -15.55 24.14 8.80
N GLU A 230 -15.47 24.84 9.93
CA GLU A 230 -14.21 25.14 10.60
C GLU A 230 -14.06 24.22 11.82
N ILE A 231 -12.97 23.47 11.86
CA ILE A 231 -12.65 22.52 12.94
C ILE A 231 -11.47 23.07 13.72
N PHE A 232 -11.65 23.25 15.02
CA PHE A 232 -10.59 23.62 15.94
C PHE A 232 -10.10 22.35 16.65
N ILE A 233 -8.79 22.20 16.76
CA ILE A 233 -8.15 21.01 17.34
C ILE A 233 -7.29 21.34 18.56
N ASP A 234 -6.98 20.30 19.33
CA ASP A 234 -6.25 20.35 20.60
C ASP A 234 -4.73 20.57 20.46
N MET A 235 -4.22 20.52 19.24
CA MET A 235 -2.81 20.71 18.92
C MET A 235 -2.59 21.65 17.73
N ALA A 236 -1.39 22.20 17.63
CA ALA A 236 -0.94 22.88 16.43
C ALA A 236 -0.31 21.86 15.47
N LEU A 237 -0.73 21.86 14.21
CA LEU A 237 -0.21 20.99 13.16
C LEU A 237 1.26 21.28 12.88
N ASN A 238 2.05 20.25 12.61
CA ASN A 238 3.48 20.38 12.29
C ASN A 238 3.69 20.68 10.80
N TYR A 239 2.78 20.22 9.95
CA TYR A 239 2.88 20.32 8.50
C TYR A 239 1.82 21.24 7.92
N GLU A 240 2.05 21.64 6.67
CA GLU A 240 1.04 22.33 5.87
C GLU A 240 0.21 21.29 5.13
N HIS A 241 -1.11 21.50 5.08
CA HIS A 241 -2.03 20.60 4.39
C HIS A 241 -2.78 21.37 3.31
N SER A 242 -2.57 20.98 2.05
CA SER A 242 -3.13 21.65 0.86
C SER A 242 -4.67 21.55 0.83
N GLY A 243 -5.35 22.63 0.44
CA GLY A 243 -6.82 22.67 0.31
C GLY A 243 -7.33 22.76 -1.13
N LEU A 244 -8.65 22.73 -1.30
CA LEU A 244 -9.34 22.77 -2.62
C LEU A 244 -8.98 23.99 -3.47
N GLU A 245 -8.52 25.09 -2.85
CA GLU A 245 -8.03 26.27 -3.57
C GLU A 245 -6.72 26.03 -4.32
N VAL A 246 -5.97 24.96 -4.00
CA VAL A 246 -4.75 24.57 -4.70
C VAL A 246 -5.13 23.90 -6.03
N GLN A 247 -5.34 24.74 -7.04
CA GLN A 247 -5.68 24.31 -8.40
C GLN A 247 -4.43 24.17 -9.25
N VAL A 248 -4.27 23.00 -9.87
CA VAL A 248 -3.30 22.78 -10.94
C VAL A 248 -4.04 22.75 -12.25
N THR A 249 -3.84 23.79 -13.06
CA THR A 249 -4.45 23.93 -14.38
C THR A 249 -3.42 23.64 -15.47
N ALA A 250 -3.75 22.69 -16.34
CA ALA A 250 -3.02 22.42 -17.56
C ALA A 250 -3.33 23.47 -18.64
N LYS A 251 -2.44 23.61 -19.62
CA LYS A 251 -2.58 24.62 -20.68
C LYS A 251 -3.79 24.41 -21.59
N ASN A 252 -4.36 23.22 -21.64
CA ASN A 252 -5.62 22.95 -22.33
C ASN A 252 -6.87 23.40 -21.52
N GLY A 253 -6.68 23.95 -20.32
CA GLY A 253 -7.75 24.40 -19.43
C GLY A 253 -8.28 23.34 -18.47
N LYS A 254 -7.85 22.08 -18.57
CA LYS A 254 -8.20 21.05 -17.57
C LYS A 254 -7.53 21.39 -16.25
N ALA A 255 -8.28 21.37 -15.15
CA ALA A 255 -7.78 21.69 -13.81
C ALA A 255 -8.14 20.59 -12.80
N VAL A 256 -7.32 20.46 -11.77
CA VAL A 256 -7.55 19.57 -10.64
C VAL A 256 -7.13 20.22 -9.33
N SER A 257 -7.88 19.97 -8.25
CA SER A 257 -7.51 20.36 -6.90
C SER A 257 -6.56 19.34 -6.28
N LEU A 258 -5.45 19.80 -5.70
CA LEU A 258 -4.57 18.96 -4.87
C LEU A 258 -4.87 19.22 -3.40
N ALA A 259 -6.00 18.69 -2.94
CA ALA A 259 -6.50 18.93 -1.59
C ALA A 259 -6.37 17.67 -0.74
N GLY A 260 -5.81 17.81 0.46
CA GLY A 260 -5.81 16.75 1.46
C GLY A 260 -7.20 16.52 2.06
N GLU A 261 -7.27 15.57 2.96
CA GLU A 261 -8.48 15.02 3.53
C GLU A 261 -8.39 15.04 5.05
N VAL A 262 -9.57 15.07 5.66
CA VAL A 262 -9.75 14.87 7.08
C VAL A 262 -10.70 13.70 7.28
N GLY A 263 -10.27 12.67 8.00
CA GLY A 263 -11.06 11.49 8.34
C GLY A 263 -11.45 11.48 9.82
N LEU A 264 -12.70 11.16 10.13
CA LEU A 264 -13.20 10.97 11.48
C LEU A 264 -12.90 9.55 11.96
N LEU A 265 -12.14 9.42 13.06
CA LEU A 265 -11.75 8.12 13.63
C LEU A 265 -12.75 7.60 14.68
N SER A 266 -13.35 8.49 15.47
CA SER A 266 -14.24 8.11 16.57
C SER A 266 -15.59 7.54 16.10
N ARG A 267 -16.06 6.47 16.76
CA ARG A 267 -17.43 5.95 16.64
C ARG A 267 -18.03 5.60 18.00
N ASP A 268 -19.35 5.36 18.03
CA ASP A 268 -20.08 5.08 19.27
C ASP A 268 -20.10 3.58 19.63
N ILE A 269 -19.74 2.72 18.68
CA ILE A 269 -19.42 1.31 18.91
C ILE A 269 -17.93 1.10 18.72
N THR A 270 -17.25 0.54 19.73
CA THR A 270 -15.82 0.20 19.66
C THR A 270 -15.61 -1.30 19.85
N ILE A 271 -14.76 -1.90 19.01
CA ILE A 271 -14.23 -3.26 19.21
C ILE A 271 -12.71 -3.14 19.34
N SER A 272 -12.17 -3.60 20.45
CA SER A 272 -10.74 -3.54 20.74
C SER A 272 -10.26 -4.81 21.46
N SER A 273 -8.95 -4.94 21.64
CA SER A 273 -8.34 -6.06 22.34
C SER A 273 -7.19 -5.61 23.23
N GLU A 274 -6.91 -6.40 24.28
CA GLU A 274 -5.62 -6.35 24.97
C GLU A 274 -4.50 -6.75 24.00
N ILE A 275 -3.34 -6.09 24.13
CA ILE A 275 -2.15 -6.40 23.33
C ILE A 275 -1.25 -7.36 24.11
N GLY A 276 -0.65 -8.32 23.41
CA GLY A 276 0.18 -9.36 24.01
C GLY A 276 1.39 -8.76 24.72
N GLU A 277 1.70 -9.25 25.92
CA GLU A 277 2.76 -8.67 26.77
C GLU A 277 4.15 -8.71 26.13
N SER A 278 4.37 -9.66 25.22
CA SER A 278 5.68 -9.91 24.58
C SER A 278 5.82 -9.34 23.16
N ASN A 279 4.71 -8.97 22.51
CA ASN A 279 4.69 -8.46 21.14
C ASN A 279 3.64 -7.35 21.00
N SER A 280 4.09 -6.14 20.66
CA SER A 280 3.19 -4.99 20.48
C SER A 280 2.25 -5.11 19.26
N LYS A 281 2.46 -6.13 18.41
CA LYS A 281 1.63 -6.44 17.24
C LYS A 281 0.87 -7.78 17.39
N ASP A 282 0.56 -8.15 18.64
CA ASP A 282 -0.22 -9.34 18.99
C ASP A 282 -1.53 -8.91 19.66
N GLY A 283 -2.51 -8.50 18.85
CA GLY A 283 -3.86 -8.12 19.31
C GLY A 283 -4.86 -9.27 19.28
N GLY A 284 -6.14 -8.93 19.23
CA GLY A 284 -7.25 -9.82 18.90
C GLY A 284 -7.59 -9.79 17.42
N HIS A 285 -8.62 -10.54 17.00
CA HIS A 285 -9.06 -10.55 15.60
C HIS A 285 -10.57 -10.74 15.48
N MET A 286 -11.13 -10.29 14.36
CA MET A 286 -12.55 -10.42 14.05
C MET A 286 -12.74 -11.19 12.75
N GLN A 287 -13.63 -12.19 12.78
CA GLN A 287 -13.87 -13.06 11.63
C GLN A 287 -15.36 -13.35 11.46
N ILE A 288 -15.90 -12.98 10.30
CA ILE A 288 -17.20 -13.45 9.79
C ILE A 288 -16.91 -14.68 8.94
N HIS A 289 -17.41 -15.83 9.35
CA HIS A 289 -17.00 -17.10 8.81
C HIS A 289 -18.19 -17.91 8.30
N GLU A 290 -18.10 -18.30 7.02
CA GLU A 290 -18.99 -19.30 6.39
C GLU A 290 -20.48 -19.06 6.68
N THR A 291 -20.96 -17.84 6.59
CA THR A 291 -22.39 -17.53 6.81
C THR A 291 -23.06 -17.12 5.50
N LEU A 292 -24.30 -17.55 5.28
CA LEU A 292 -25.16 -17.05 4.19
C LEU A 292 -26.00 -15.84 4.61
N ASP A 293 -26.04 -15.52 5.90
CA ASP A 293 -26.77 -14.35 6.37
C ASP A 293 -26.03 -13.07 6.00
N THR A 294 -26.78 -12.05 5.61
CA THR A 294 -26.23 -10.73 5.35
C THR A 294 -25.83 -10.05 6.65
N GLN A 295 -24.70 -9.35 6.62
CA GLN A 295 -24.09 -8.69 7.77
C GLN A 295 -24.21 -7.16 7.62
N THR A 296 -24.54 -6.47 8.69
CA THR A 296 -24.59 -5.00 8.71
C THR A 296 -23.63 -4.49 9.77
N ILE A 297 -22.53 -3.88 9.36
CA ILE A 297 -21.52 -3.34 10.27
C ILE A 297 -21.29 -1.90 9.88
N HIS A 298 -22.02 -1.00 10.54
CA HIS A 298 -22.03 0.42 10.24
C HIS A 298 -21.46 1.24 11.39
N GLY A 299 -20.45 2.07 11.13
CA GLY A 299 -19.92 2.99 12.13
C GLY A 299 -19.31 2.31 13.35
N VAL A 300 -18.54 1.25 13.16
CA VAL A 300 -17.78 0.58 14.22
C VAL A 300 -16.33 1.06 14.19
N GLU A 301 -15.80 1.41 15.35
CA GLU A 301 -14.38 1.72 15.55
C GLU A 301 -13.64 0.45 15.96
N ILE A 302 -12.82 -0.10 15.07
CA ILE A 302 -12.02 -1.30 15.28
C ILE A 302 -10.58 -0.87 15.60
N VAL A 303 -10.09 -1.19 16.79
CA VAL A 303 -8.82 -0.64 17.30
C VAL A 303 -7.89 -1.69 17.88
N GLY A 304 -6.65 -1.72 17.38
CA GLY A 304 -5.60 -2.56 17.97
C GLY A 304 -5.82 -4.06 17.78
N LEU A 305 -6.63 -4.44 16.79
CA LEU A 305 -6.78 -5.83 16.36
C LEU A 305 -5.75 -6.16 15.27
N GLY A 306 -5.61 -7.44 14.95
CA GLY A 306 -4.61 -8.02 14.07
C GLY A 306 -3.50 -8.71 14.86
N ILE A 307 -2.97 -9.79 14.29
CA ILE A 307 -1.75 -10.45 14.79
C ILE A 307 -0.73 -10.50 13.64
N GLU A 308 0.40 -9.82 13.81
CA GLU A 308 1.40 -9.73 12.75
C GLU A 308 1.98 -11.11 12.40
N GLY A 309 2.03 -11.42 11.10
CA GLY A 309 2.55 -12.67 10.55
C GLY A 309 1.60 -13.87 10.63
N GLU A 310 0.53 -13.80 11.41
CA GLU A 310 -0.43 -14.90 11.57
C GLU A 310 -1.55 -14.82 10.51
N LEU A 311 -1.58 -15.83 9.62
CA LEU A 311 -2.58 -15.94 8.55
C LEU A 311 -3.99 -16.04 9.15
N GLY A 312 -4.93 -15.26 8.60
CA GLY A 312 -6.34 -15.26 9.03
C GLY A 312 -6.63 -14.54 10.34
N LYS A 313 -5.64 -13.85 10.95
CA LYS A 313 -5.80 -13.07 12.20
C LYS A 313 -5.79 -11.58 11.93
N TYR A 314 -6.89 -11.10 11.35
CA TYR A 314 -7.04 -9.73 10.85
C TYR A 314 -7.97 -8.89 11.74
N PRO A 315 -7.85 -7.54 11.74
CA PRO A 315 -8.82 -6.65 12.36
C PRO A 315 -10.26 -6.89 11.90
N MET A 316 -10.46 -7.22 10.62
CA MET A 316 -11.76 -7.63 10.08
C MET A 316 -11.59 -8.60 8.91
N HIS A 317 -12.22 -9.78 8.99
CA HIS A 317 -12.09 -10.84 8.00
C HIS A 317 -13.45 -11.42 7.58
N PHE A 318 -13.86 -11.21 6.32
CA PHE A 318 -14.93 -11.99 5.69
C PHE A 318 -14.32 -13.25 5.09
N HIS A 319 -14.57 -14.40 5.70
CA HIS A 319 -13.86 -15.66 5.43
C HIS A 319 -14.82 -16.74 4.91
N LEU A 320 -14.74 -17.01 3.61
CA LEU A 320 -15.44 -18.08 2.90
C LEU A 320 -16.98 -17.97 2.98
N CYS A 321 -17.51 -16.74 2.88
CA CYS A 321 -18.94 -16.49 3.03
C CYS A 321 -19.73 -16.67 1.72
N GLY A 322 -19.05 -16.93 0.59
CA GLY A 322 -19.69 -17.03 -0.72
C GLY A 322 -20.36 -15.71 -1.13
N ASP A 323 -21.52 -15.78 -1.76
CA ASP A 323 -22.29 -14.59 -2.14
C ASP A 323 -22.86 -13.88 -0.91
N GLN A 324 -22.46 -12.63 -0.71
CA GLN A 324 -22.86 -11.75 0.38
C GLN A 324 -23.62 -10.53 -0.12
N GLN A 325 -24.36 -10.64 -1.23
CA GLN A 325 -25.21 -9.56 -1.70
C GLN A 325 -26.15 -9.06 -0.58
N GLY A 326 -25.99 -7.79 -0.21
CA GLY A 326 -26.71 -7.14 0.89
C GLY A 326 -25.91 -6.97 2.19
N SER A 327 -24.78 -7.68 2.33
CA SER A 327 -23.82 -7.41 3.40
C SER A 327 -23.11 -6.08 3.18
N SER A 328 -22.93 -5.33 4.26
CA SER A 328 -22.29 -4.01 4.23
C SER A 328 -21.37 -3.78 5.42
N PHE A 329 -20.16 -3.33 5.11
CA PHE A 329 -19.17 -2.81 6.03
C PHE A 329 -18.98 -1.33 5.68
N SER A 330 -19.78 -0.46 6.29
CA SER A 330 -19.86 0.96 5.91
C SER A 330 -19.55 1.91 7.04
N SER A 331 -18.91 3.03 6.71
CA SER A 331 -18.65 4.12 7.67
C SER A 331 -17.80 3.73 8.88
N ASN A 332 -17.13 2.58 8.84
CA ASN A 332 -16.31 2.07 9.94
C ASN A 332 -14.95 2.74 9.99
N THR A 333 -14.24 2.50 11.07
CA THR A 333 -12.82 2.86 11.17
C THR A 333 -12.01 1.65 11.59
N ILE A 334 -10.87 1.45 10.93
CA ILE A 334 -9.84 0.53 11.40
C ILE A 334 -8.64 1.39 11.74
N TYR A 335 -8.35 1.48 13.03
CA TYR A 335 -7.30 2.33 13.57
C TYR A 335 -6.27 1.49 14.32
N ASN A 336 -4.98 1.76 14.07
CA ASN A 336 -3.89 1.01 14.70
C ASN A 336 -4.07 -0.50 14.45
N GLY A 337 -4.33 -0.86 13.18
CA GLY A 337 -4.45 -2.24 12.74
C GLY A 337 -3.08 -2.90 12.72
N LEU A 338 -2.92 -3.96 13.49
CA LEU A 338 -1.63 -4.64 13.72
C LEU A 338 -1.29 -5.69 12.66
N GLN A 339 -2.17 -5.82 11.67
CA GLN A 339 -2.09 -6.69 10.50
C GLN A 339 -3.03 -6.13 9.40
N ARG A 340 -3.06 -6.75 8.20
CA ARG A 340 -3.97 -6.46 7.08
C ARG A 340 -5.35 -6.03 7.56
N GLY A 341 -5.83 -4.85 7.17
CA GLY A 341 -7.00 -4.19 7.76
C GLY A 341 -8.32 -4.93 7.58
N LEU A 342 -8.94 -4.78 6.40
CA LEU A 342 -10.14 -5.49 5.98
C LEU A 342 -9.76 -6.54 4.94
N VAL A 343 -10.01 -7.82 5.24
CA VAL A 343 -9.75 -8.92 4.32
C VAL A 343 -11.08 -9.54 3.88
N ILE A 344 -11.27 -9.61 2.56
CA ILE A 344 -12.38 -10.31 1.92
C ILE A 344 -11.77 -11.53 1.23
N HIS A 345 -12.13 -12.71 1.72
CA HIS A 345 -11.54 -13.98 1.31
C HIS A 345 -12.65 -14.94 0.89
N GLN A 346 -12.59 -15.38 -0.36
CA GLN A 346 -13.59 -16.24 -1.01
C GLN A 346 -15.04 -15.80 -0.72
N THR A 347 -15.25 -14.50 -0.85
CA THR A 347 -16.50 -13.83 -0.52
C THR A 347 -16.79 -12.77 -1.60
N ASP A 348 -18.04 -12.76 -2.07
CA ASP A 348 -18.47 -11.97 -3.22
C ASP A 348 -19.53 -10.95 -2.81
N ASN A 349 -19.68 -9.88 -3.60
CA ASN A 349 -20.76 -8.90 -3.49
C ASN A 349 -20.89 -8.16 -2.14
N VAL A 350 -19.80 -8.01 -1.37
CA VAL A 350 -19.78 -7.19 -0.14
C VAL A 350 -19.68 -5.70 -0.50
N LEU A 351 -20.48 -4.85 0.15
CA LEU A 351 -20.32 -3.40 0.10
C LEU A 351 -19.37 -2.91 1.19
N ALA A 352 -18.19 -2.43 0.81
CA ALA A 352 -17.26 -1.69 1.65
C ALA A 352 -17.27 -0.21 1.25
N GLU A 353 -18.01 0.64 1.99
CA GLU A 353 -18.21 2.05 1.62
C GLU A 353 -17.89 3.03 2.76
N ASP A 354 -17.28 4.19 2.44
CA ASP A 354 -17.09 5.30 3.38
C ASP A 354 -16.25 4.93 4.64
N ASN A 355 -15.41 3.89 4.57
CA ASN A 355 -14.55 3.48 5.69
C ASN A 355 -13.26 4.30 5.77
N VAL A 356 -12.76 4.49 7.00
CA VAL A 356 -11.50 5.18 7.28
C VAL A 356 -10.47 4.19 7.85
N PHE A 357 -9.38 3.99 7.12
CA PHE A 357 -8.25 3.16 7.55
C PHE A 357 -7.11 4.07 7.99
N HIS A 358 -6.58 3.89 9.20
CA HIS A 358 -5.45 4.66 9.68
C HIS A 358 -4.46 3.80 10.46
N HIS A 359 -3.18 3.90 10.14
CA HIS A 359 -2.11 3.16 10.81
C HIS A 359 -2.34 1.66 10.71
N ILE A 360 -2.25 1.12 9.49
CA ILE A 360 -2.39 -0.31 9.22
C ILE A 360 -1.03 -0.92 8.96
N VAL A 361 -0.64 -1.96 9.70
CA VAL A 361 0.53 -2.79 9.41
C VAL A 361 0.16 -3.75 8.28
N GLY A 362 0.93 -3.75 7.19
CA GLY A 362 0.59 -4.48 5.98
C GLY A 362 -0.47 -3.76 5.12
N HIS A 363 -1.25 -4.54 4.36
CA HIS A 363 -2.22 -4.00 3.41
C HIS A 363 -3.51 -3.46 4.09
N GLY A 364 -4.15 -2.45 3.51
CA GLY A 364 -5.37 -1.84 4.06
C GLY A 364 -6.62 -2.69 3.84
N LEU A 365 -7.09 -2.75 2.60
CA LEU A 365 -8.23 -3.54 2.12
C LEU A 365 -7.69 -4.58 1.12
N VAL A 366 -8.03 -5.84 1.36
CA VAL A 366 -7.41 -7.01 0.73
C VAL A 366 -8.47 -7.94 0.13
N LEU A 367 -8.27 -8.38 -1.11
CA LEU A 367 -8.91 -9.57 -1.68
C LEU A 367 -7.89 -10.71 -1.70
N GLU A 368 -8.17 -11.91 -1.19
CA GLU A 368 -7.08 -12.83 -0.80
C GLU A 368 -6.68 -13.91 -1.83
N ASP A 369 -7.62 -14.65 -2.43
CA ASP A 369 -7.30 -15.86 -3.21
C ASP A 369 -7.38 -15.68 -4.74
N GLY A 370 -7.92 -14.56 -5.21
CA GLY A 370 -8.10 -14.26 -6.63
C GLY A 370 -9.45 -14.76 -7.18
N VAL A 371 -10.39 -15.11 -6.31
CA VAL A 371 -11.73 -15.62 -6.69
C VAL A 371 -12.86 -14.68 -6.27
N GLU A 372 -12.54 -13.65 -5.48
CA GLU A 372 -13.50 -12.71 -4.92
C GLU A 372 -13.97 -11.73 -6.00
N VAL A 373 -15.28 -11.73 -6.28
CA VAL A 373 -15.87 -10.93 -7.36
C VAL A 373 -17.07 -10.10 -6.91
N GLY A 374 -17.37 -9.04 -7.67
CA GLY A 374 -18.55 -8.20 -7.45
C GLY A 374 -18.53 -7.37 -6.16
N ASN A 375 -17.44 -7.40 -5.38
CA ASN A 375 -17.30 -6.57 -4.19
C ASN A 375 -17.22 -5.09 -4.58
N ILE A 376 -17.84 -4.25 -3.77
CA ILE A 376 -17.94 -2.80 -4.01
C ILE A 376 -17.09 -2.08 -2.97
N MET A 377 -16.01 -1.45 -3.43
CA MET A 377 -15.10 -0.64 -2.63
C MET A 377 -15.26 0.81 -3.08
N ARG A 378 -16.04 1.57 -2.33
CA ARG A 378 -16.42 2.93 -2.72
C ARG A 378 -16.14 3.95 -1.63
N ARG A 379 -15.56 5.10 -1.98
CA ARG A 379 -15.32 6.21 -1.04
C ARG A 379 -14.59 5.82 0.24
N ASN A 380 -13.77 4.77 0.21
CA ASN A 380 -12.90 4.44 1.33
C ASN A 380 -11.67 5.34 1.30
N ILE A 381 -11.17 5.68 2.48
CA ILE A 381 -9.97 6.49 2.62
C ILE A 381 -8.94 5.82 3.50
N GLY A 382 -7.70 5.84 3.04
CA GLY A 382 -6.56 5.32 3.75
C GLY A 382 -5.55 6.38 4.14
N PHE A 383 -5.14 6.36 5.40
CA PHE A 383 -4.08 7.17 5.96
C PHE A 383 -2.98 6.24 6.49
N ARG A 384 -1.85 6.18 5.80
CA ARG A 384 -0.63 5.54 6.29
C ARG A 384 -0.69 4.02 6.54
N ASN A 385 -0.11 3.27 5.60
CA ASN A 385 0.22 1.86 5.78
C ASN A 385 1.70 1.69 6.14
N PHE A 386 2.00 0.74 7.02
CA PHE A 386 3.34 0.43 7.49
C PHE A 386 3.82 -0.93 6.99
N VAL A 387 5.11 -1.05 6.74
CA VAL A 387 5.73 -2.35 6.46
C VAL A 387 5.49 -3.34 7.60
N GLN A 388 5.16 -4.58 7.22
CA GLN A 388 5.15 -5.72 8.11
C GLN A 388 6.53 -6.35 8.22
N GLU A 389 6.98 -6.64 9.43
CA GLU A 389 8.30 -7.25 9.68
C GLU A 389 8.21 -8.78 9.62
N ASN A 390 7.22 -9.36 10.29
CA ASN A 390 6.96 -10.79 10.30
C ASN A 390 5.93 -11.12 9.22
N LEU A 391 6.38 -11.58 8.05
CA LEU A 391 5.51 -11.81 6.89
C LEU A 391 4.58 -13.01 7.05
N ILE A 392 3.36 -12.89 6.53
CA ILE A 392 2.46 -14.02 6.39
C ILE A 392 3.08 -15.03 5.42
N VAL A 393 2.95 -16.32 5.74
CA VAL A 393 3.32 -17.41 4.84
C VAL A 393 2.05 -18.10 4.36
N LYS A 394 1.80 -18.03 3.06
CA LYS A 394 0.66 -18.66 2.37
C LYS A 394 1.19 -19.49 1.21
N ASP A 395 0.72 -20.72 1.05
CA ASP A 395 1.20 -21.68 0.04
C ASP A 395 2.74 -21.87 0.03
N GLY A 396 3.36 -21.79 1.21
CA GLY A 396 4.82 -21.89 1.37
C GLY A 396 5.60 -20.67 0.89
N ARG A 397 4.93 -19.57 0.54
CA ARG A 397 5.54 -18.31 0.08
C ARG A 397 5.27 -17.18 1.06
N LYS A 398 6.30 -16.38 1.33
CA LYS A 398 6.15 -15.12 2.07
C LYS A 398 5.33 -14.14 1.23
N GLN A 399 4.32 -13.56 1.85
CA GLN A 399 3.45 -12.57 1.23
C GLN A 399 4.10 -11.19 1.18
N THR A 400 3.49 -10.25 0.45
CA THR A 400 4.03 -8.93 0.12
C THR A 400 3.73 -7.84 1.16
N ASP A 401 3.41 -8.22 2.39
CA ASP A 401 3.01 -7.27 3.44
C ASP A 401 4.15 -6.32 3.88
N ASN A 402 5.41 -6.62 3.55
CA ASN A 402 6.55 -5.71 3.72
C ASN A 402 6.63 -4.64 2.63
N ARG A 403 5.64 -4.62 1.74
CA ARG A 403 5.46 -3.74 0.58
C ARG A 403 3.99 -3.32 0.53
N PRO A 404 3.47 -2.66 1.58
CA PRO A 404 2.05 -2.57 1.79
C PRO A 404 1.36 -1.67 0.76
N SER A 405 0.08 -1.94 0.55
CA SER A 405 -0.80 -1.07 -0.21
C SER A 405 -2.10 -0.82 0.53
N MET A 406 -2.70 0.36 0.33
CA MET A 406 -4.01 0.62 0.94
C MET A 406 -5.08 -0.26 0.30
N PHE A 407 -5.05 -0.43 -1.03
CA PHE A 407 -5.89 -1.39 -1.74
C PHE A 407 -5.01 -2.46 -2.37
N TRP A 408 -5.20 -3.71 -1.95
CA TRP A 408 -4.49 -4.89 -2.47
C TRP A 408 -5.50 -5.86 -3.09
N LEU A 409 -5.47 -5.97 -4.41
CA LEU A 409 -6.53 -6.58 -5.19
C LEU A 409 -6.00 -7.76 -5.98
N SER A 410 -6.35 -8.98 -5.57
CA SER A 410 -5.99 -10.22 -6.26
C SER A 410 -6.94 -10.60 -7.39
N ASN A 411 -8.10 -9.92 -7.51
CA ASN A 411 -9.07 -10.13 -8.58
C ASN A 411 -9.62 -8.79 -9.13
N PRO A 412 -9.45 -8.51 -10.45
CA PRO A 412 -9.94 -7.31 -11.12
C PRO A 412 -11.47 -7.17 -11.25
N ASN A 413 -12.23 -8.24 -11.10
CA ASN A 413 -13.68 -8.23 -11.31
C ASN A 413 -14.44 -7.70 -10.06
N ASN A 414 -14.11 -6.47 -9.66
CA ASN A 414 -14.68 -5.77 -8.50
C ASN A 414 -14.86 -4.27 -8.84
N ILE A 415 -15.70 -3.58 -8.07
CA ILE A 415 -16.00 -2.16 -8.25
C ILE A 415 -15.12 -1.33 -7.31
N VAL A 416 -14.15 -0.60 -7.85
CA VAL A 416 -13.18 0.22 -7.09
C VAL A 416 -13.32 1.67 -7.51
N GLU A 417 -14.09 2.46 -6.75
CA GLU A 417 -14.49 3.81 -7.17
C GLU A 417 -14.37 4.85 -6.07
N TYR A 418 -13.93 6.07 -6.42
CA TYR A 418 -13.90 7.22 -5.51
C TYR A 418 -13.08 7.00 -4.23
N ASN A 419 -12.14 6.05 -4.23
CA ASN A 419 -11.31 5.78 -3.07
C ASN A 419 -10.10 6.73 -3.04
N VAL A 420 -9.64 7.04 -1.84
CA VAL A 420 -8.46 7.89 -1.62
C VAL A 420 -7.42 7.11 -0.82
N CYS A 421 -6.16 7.15 -1.25
CA CYS A 421 -5.04 6.68 -0.45
C CYS A 421 -3.99 7.79 -0.28
N SER A 422 -3.70 8.10 0.98
CA SER A 422 -2.62 8.98 1.39
C SER A 422 -1.57 8.23 2.22
N GLY A 423 -0.33 8.21 1.73
CA GLY A 423 0.82 7.89 2.60
C GLY A 423 1.12 6.42 2.84
N SER A 424 0.92 5.52 1.88
CA SER A 424 1.38 4.13 2.01
C SER A 424 2.91 4.00 1.86
N ASP A 425 3.54 3.14 2.68
CA ASP A 425 4.98 2.80 2.61
C ASP A 425 5.40 2.16 1.27
N LEU A 426 4.46 1.65 0.48
CA LEU A 426 4.72 1.32 -0.93
C LEU A 426 3.69 1.90 -1.86
N ALA A 427 2.48 1.33 -1.94
CA ALA A 427 1.54 1.64 -3.02
C ALA A 427 0.19 2.14 -2.52
N GLY A 428 -0.47 3.02 -3.28
CA GLY A 428 -1.84 3.38 -3.02
C GLY A 428 -2.78 2.23 -3.37
N ILE A 429 -2.85 1.92 -4.67
CA ILE A 429 -3.66 0.84 -5.23
C ILE A 429 -2.75 -0.15 -5.97
N TRP A 430 -2.88 -1.43 -5.64
CA TRP A 430 -2.09 -2.50 -6.22
C TRP A 430 -2.98 -3.66 -6.65
N TYR A 431 -2.97 -3.98 -7.94
CA TYR A 431 -3.41 -5.27 -8.45
C TYR A 431 -2.23 -6.25 -8.49
N GLU A 432 -2.21 -7.17 -7.52
CA GLU A 432 -1.25 -8.27 -7.45
C GLU A 432 -1.95 -9.54 -7.93
N LEU A 433 -1.76 -9.85 -9.22
CA LEU A 433 -2.53 -10.88 -9.89
C LEU A 433 -1.68 -12.11 -10.16
N GLU A 434 -2.09 -13.23 -9.58
CA GLU A 434 -1.51 -14.55 -9.82
C GLU A 434 -2.12 -15.19 -11.09
N THR A 435 -1.39 -16.11 -11.71
CA THR A 435 -1.85 -16.85 -12.91
C THR A 435 -2.82 -17.99 -12.59
N PHE A 436 -3.04 -18.26 -11.30
CA PHE A 436 -3.90 -19.30 -10.78
C PHE A 436 -4.45 -18.88 -9.41
N VAL A 437 -5.58 -19.45 -9.03
CA VAL A 437 -6.17 -19.28 -7.69
C VAL A 437 -5.23 -19.81 -6.62
N THR A 438 -5.08 -19.06 -5.52
CA THR A 438 -4.20 -19.42 -4.40
C THR A 438 -5.00 -19.83 -3.16
N GLY A 439 -4.30 -20.21 -2.09
CA GLY A 439 -4.90 -20.49 -0.78
C GLY A 439 -5.88 -21.66 -0.78
N VAL A 440 -6.83 -21.63 0.16
CA VAL A 440 -7.84 -22.67 0.33
C VAL A 440 -8.83 -22.73 -0.84
N SER A 441 -9.02 -21.63 -1.57
CA SER A 441 -9.92 -21.60 -2.72
C SER A 441 -9.43 -22.48 -3.86
N LYS A 442 -8.12 -22.71 -3.99
CA LYS A 442 -7.56 -23.60 -5.02
C LYS A 442 -8.07 -25.04 -4.92
N GLU A 443 -8.48 -25.48 -3.74
CA GLU A 443 -8.95 -26.86 -3.51
C GLU A 443 -10.39 -27.06 -4.01
N ARG A 444 -11.07 -25.98 -4.40
CA ARG A 444 -12.47 -26.01 -4.83
C ARG A 444 -12.60 -26.24 -6.35
N PRO A 445 -13.32 -27.30 -6.79
CA PRO A 445 -13.46 -27.63 -8.21
C PRO A 445 -14.07 -26.51 -9.06
N GLU A 446 -14.93 -25.67 -8.50
CA GLU A 446 -15.56 -24.55 -9.22
C GLU A 446 -14.58 -23.48 -9.69
N TYR A 447 -13.39 -23.42 -9.09
CA TYR A 447 -12.33 -22.46 -9.46
C TYR A 447 -11.20 -23.10 -10.26
N GLU A 448 -11.32 -24.37 -10.65
CA GLU A 448 -10.31 -25.07 -11.43
C GLU A 448 -10.08 -24.36 -12.77
N GLY A 449 -8.83 -23.96 -13.03
CA GLY A 449 -8.43 -23.27 -14.27
C GLY A 449 -8.77 -21.78 -14.32
N LEU A 450 -9.34 -21.19 -13.27
CA LEU A 450 -9.51 -19.74 -13.19
C LEU A 450 -8.14 -19.05 -13.14
N ASN A 451 -7.96 -18.05 -14.02
CA ASN A 451 -6.76 -17.22 -14.07
C ASN A 451 -7.14 -15.76 -13.73
N PRO A 452 -6.82 -15.28 -12.51
CA PRO A 452 -7.10 -13.90 -12.09
C PRO A 452 -6.54 -12.81 -13.01
N GLN A 453 -5.47 -13.07 -13.77
CA GLN A 453 -4.92 -12.09 -14.72
C GLN A 453 -5.79 -11.90 -15.96
N ALA A 454 -6.61 -12.89 -16.30
CA ALA A 454 -7.36 -12.93 -17.56
C ALA A 454 -8.82 -12.45 -17.41
N VAL A 455 -9.28 -12.26 -16.17
CA VAL A 455 -10.67 -11.88 -15.88
C VAL A 455 -10.96 -10.44 -16.28
N GLU A 456 -12.23 -10.16 -16.55
CA GLU A 456 -12.72 -8.82 -16.88
C GLU A 456 -12.58 -7.87 -15.67
N LEU A 457 -12.31 -6.59 -15.96
CA LEU A 457 -12.30 -5.54 -14.95
C LEU A 457 -13.75 -5.20 -14.59
N GLY A 458 -14.07 -5.11 -13.30
CA GLY A 458 -15.38 -4.66 -12.84
C GLY A 458 -15.56 -3.15 -13.10
N SER A 459 -15.04 -2.31 -12.20
CA SER A 459 -14.99 -0.85 -12.40
C SER A 459 -13.77 -0.26 -11.72
N PHE A 460 -13.13 0.73 -12.36
CA PHE A 460 -12.11 1.58 -11.76
C PHE A 460 -12.32 3.02 -12.20
N VAL A 461 -12.86 3.86 -11.31
CA VAL A 461 -13.25 5.23 -11.63
C VAL A 461 -12.92 6.18 -10.48
N ALA A 462 -12.33 7.33 -10.81
CA ALA A 462 -12.18 8.47 -9.90
C ALA A 462 -11.45 8.15 -8.58
N ASN A 463 -10.50 7.22 -8.62
CA ASN A 463 -9.64 6.94 -7.47
C ASN A 463 -8.48 7.94 -7.41
N GLU A 464 -8.05 8.25 -6.19
CA GLU A 464 -6.97 9.17 -5.90
C GLU A 464 -5.90 8.50 -5.05
N ALA A 465 -4.64 8.68 -5.42
CA ALA A 465 -3.51 8.21 -4.61
C ALA A 465 -2.41 9.27 -4.56
N HIS A 466 -1.99 9.64 -3.36
CA HIS A 466 -0.96 10.64 -3.16
C HIS A 466 -0.08 10.41 -1.95
N SER A 467 1.06 11.11 -1.95
CA SER A 467 2.03 11.08 -0.85
C SER A 467 2.54 9.66 -0.51
N ASN A 468 2.40 8.70 -1.43
CA ASN A 468 2.86 7.33 -1.22
C ASN A 468 4.37 7.25 -1.50
N HIS A 469 5.08 6.54 -0.63
CA HIS A 469 6.54 6.40 -0.70
C HIS A 469 7.00 5.74 -2.01
N GLY A 470 6.19 4.85 -2.57
CA GLY A 470 6.42 4.15 -3.83
C GLY A 470 5.47 4.60 -4.95
N PHE A 471 4.35 3.91 -5.11
CA PHE A 471 3.51 4.00 -6.29
C PHE A 471 2.13 4.55 -5.95
N GLY A 472 1.56 5.39 -6.79
CA GLY A 472 0.14 5.73 -6.65
C GLY A 472 -0.74 4.53 -7.03
N PHE A 473 -0.56 4.04 -8.26
CA PHE A 473 -1.28 2.90 -8.82
C PHE A 473 -0.32 1.93 -9.51
N GLN A 474 -0.41 0.63 -9.20
CA GLN A 474 0.42 -0.39 -9.84
C GLN A 474 -0.24 -1.73 -10.19
N THR A 475 0.35 -2.41 -11.20
CA THR A 475 0.18 -3.85 -11.48
C THR A 475 1.54 -4.55 -11.42
N TYR A 476 1.72 -5.49 -10.49
CA TYR A 476 3.00 -6.19 -10.25
C TYR A 476 2.74 -7.46 -9.42
N PRO A 477 3.53 -8.55 -9.51
CA PRO A 477 4.63 -8.79 -10.45
C PRO A 477 4.16 -9.25 -11.83
N ASP A 478 3.20 -10.16 -11.94
CA ASP A 478 2.97 -10.85 -13.21
C ASP A 478 1.99 -10.13 -14.17
N GLY A 479 1.60 -8.90 -13.81
CA GLY A 479 0.80 -7.98 -14.63
C GLY A 479 -0.68 -8.34 -14.76
N TYR A 480 -1.43 -7.47 -15.43
CA TYR A 480 -2.84 -7.68 -15.76
C TYR A 480 -3.01 -7.86 -17.27
N ARG A 481 -3.65 -8.97 -17.69
CA ARG A 481 -3.72 -9.44 -19.08
C ARG A 481 -5.12 -9.93 -19.44
N PRO A 482 -6.14 -9.06 -19.34
CA PRO A 482 -7.52 -9.48 -19.51
C PRO A 482 -7.83 -9.86 -20.96
N LEU A 483 -8.76 -10.80 -21.13
CA LEU A 483 -9.26 -11.19 -22.46
C LEU A 483 -10.04 -10.04 -23.12
N GLN A 484 -10.81 -9.30 -22.32
CA GLN A 484 -11.48 -8.07 -22.72
C GLN A 484 -10.64 -6.86 -22.32
N GLN A 485 -10.57 -5.85 -23.18
CA GLN A 485 -9.80 -4.64 -22.87
C GLN A 485 -10.32 -3.97 -21.57
N ALA A 486 -9.45 -3.84 -20.57
CA ALA A 486 -9.79 -3.21 -19.30
C ALA A 486 -9.54 -1.71 -19.35
N VAL A 487 -10.43 -0.91 -18.75
CA VAL A 487 -10.37 0.56 -18.81
C VAL A 487 -10.39 1.16 -17.41
N PHE A 488 -9.28 1.82 -17.06
CA PHE A 488 -9.10 2.58 -15.81
C PHE A 488 -9.36 4.06 -16.08
N LYS A 489 -10.32 4.68 -15.39
CA LYS A 489 -10.77 6.05 -15.69
C LYS A 489 -10.56 7.03 -14.53
N ASP A 490 -10.33 8.29 -14.89
CA ASP A 490 -10.38 9.44 -14.00
C ASP A 490 -9.43 9.34 -12.79
N TYR A 491 -8.29 8.66 -12.96
CA TYR A 491 -7.31 8.48 -11.90
C TYR A 491 -6.54 9.78 -11.61
N LEU A 492 -6.47 10.18 -10.34
CA LEU A 492 -5.66 11.29 -9.86
C LEU A 492 -4.47 10.74 -9.05
N GLY A 493 -3.25 10.94 -9.55
CA GLY A 493 -2.03 10.49 -8.89
C GLY A 493 -1.05 11.63 -8.66
N TRP A 494 -0.82 12.05 -7.42
CA TRP A 494 0.05 13.21 -7.16
C TRP A 494 1.02 13.03 -6.01
N ARG A 495 2.22 13.62 -6.13
CA ARG A 495 3.28 13.58 -5.10
C ARG A 495 3.60 12.17 -4.58
N ASN A 496 3.37 11.14 -5.38
CA ASN A 496 3.91 9.81 -5.15
C ASN A 496 5.35 9.78 -5.64
N ARG A 497 6.11 8.74 -5.27
CA ARG A 497 7.37 8.50 -5.97
C ARG A 497 7.13 8.24 -7.46
N ILE A 498 6.21 7.34 -7.82
CA ILE A 498 5.76 7.13 -9.20
C ILE A 498 4.23 7.17 -9.25
N GLY A 499 3.66 7.91 -10.20
CA GLY A 499 2.20 8.05 -10.32
C GLY A 499 1.50 6.74 -10.72
N VAL A 500 1.95 6.12 -11.82
CA VAL A 500 1.44 4.86 -12.36
C VAL A 500 2.60 3.93 -12.72
N PHE A 501 2.58 2.70 -12.20
CA PHE A 501 3.57 1.66 -12.52
C PHE A 501 2.90 0.40 -13.07
N MET A 502 3.22 0.03 -14.31
CA MET A 502 2.67 -1.19 -14.93
C MET A 502 3.80 -2.14 -15.28
N HIS A 503 3.74 -3.35 -14.73
CA HIS A 503 4.67 -4.43 -15.05
C HIS A 503 3.97 -5.56 -15.77
N GLU A 504 4.53 -6.03 -16.90
CA GLU A 504 4.06 -7.23 -17.62
C GLU A 504 2.57 -7.21 -18.04
N SER A 505 1.94 -6.04 -18.06
CA SER A 505 0.52 -5.85 -18.38
C SER A 505 0.26 -5.66 -19.88
N THR A 506 -0.91 -6.11 -20.33
CA THR A 506 -1.37 -5.95 -21.72
C THR A 506 -2.87 -5.72 -21.82
N ASN A 507 -3.32 -5.17 -22.95
CA ASN A 507 -4.74 -4.95 -23.25
C ASN A 507 -5.46 -4.05 -22.23
N LEU A 508 -4.79 -2.99 -21.75
CA LEU A 508 -5.34 -2.03 -20.80
C LEU A 508 -5.43 -0.63 -21.40
N VAL A 509 -6.41 0.15 -20.95
CA VAL A 509 -6.58 1.56 -21.24
C VAL A 509 -6.54 2.35 -19.93
N ILE A 510 -5.75 3.41 -19.88
CA ILE A 510 -5.81 4.42 -18.83
C ILE A 510 -6.31 5.70 -19.50
N GLU A 511 -7.48 6.15 -19.08
CA GLU A 511 -8.21 7.24 -19.70
C GLU A 511 -8.43 8.38 -18.70
N ASN A 512 -8.22 9.61 -19.17
CA ASN A 512 -8.52 10.83 -18.43
C ASN A 512 -7.73 11.00 -17.11
N ALA A 513 -6.58 10.35 -16.96
CA ALA A 513 -5.75 10.47 -15.77
C ALA A 513 -5.14 11.87 -15.63
N PHE A 514 -4.91 12.29 -14.39
CA PHE A 514 -4.22 13.53 -14.06
C PHE A 514 -3.09 13.20 -13.07
N LEU A 515 -1.84 13.34 -13.52
CA LEU A 515 -0.65 13.00 -12.75
C LEU A 515 0.17 14.25 -12.46
N VAL A 516 0.39 14.57 -11.18
CA VAL A 516 0.96 15.86 -10.78
C VAL A 516 2.08 15.70 -9.77
N ASP A 517 3.22 16.35 -10.01
CA ASP A 517 4.30 16.48 -9.00
C ASP A 517 4.86 15.13 -8.50
N ASN A 518 4.78 14.06 -9.29
CA ASN A 518 5.32 12.75 -8.89
C ASN A 518 6.87 12.78 -8.98
N ARG A 519 7.55 12.28 -7.94
CA ARG A 519 8.97 12.56 -7.66
C ARG A 519 9.93 11.96 -8.68
N ASP A 520 9.77 10.68 -9.00
CA ASP A 520 10.67 9.96 -9.90
C ASP A 520 10.13 10.07 -11.34
N SER A 521 8.89 9.65 -11.56
CA SER A 521 8.19 9.80 -12.84
C SER A 521 6.66 9.78 -12.66
N ALA A 522 5.93 10.34 -13.61
CA ALA A 522 4.47 10.19 -13.61
C ALA A 522 4.08 8.77 -14.03
N ILE A 523 4.75 8.24 -15.06
CA ILE A 523 4.52 6.90 -15.59
C ILE A 523 5.82 6.10 -15.57
N PHE A 524 5.73 4.85 -15.15
CA PHE A 524 6.78 3.85 -15.40
C PHE A 524 6.15 2.56 -15.91
N PHE A 525 6.37 2.26 -17.19
CA PHE A 525 5.92 1.01 -17.80
C PHE A 525 7.09 0.08 -18.05
N ARG A 526 6.96 -1.17 -17.60
CA ARG A 526 7.99 -2.17 -17.72
C ARG A 526 7.41 -3.45 -18.29
N GLU A 527 7.97 -3.90 -19.41
CA GLU A 527 7.62 -5.16 -20.06
C GLU A 527 6.14 -5.22 -20.50
N THR A 528 5.56 -4.09 -20.89
CA THR A 528 4.15 -3.96 -21.28
C THR A 528 3.94 -3.99 -22.79
N SER A 529 2.75 -4.44 -23.22
CA SER A 529 2.29 -4.42 -24.62
C SER A 529 0.83 -3.95 -24.71
N SER A 530 0.34 -3.56 -25.88
CA SER A 530 -1.08 -3.19 -26.13
C SER A 530 -1.74 -2.29 -25.06
N LEU A 531 -0.99 -1.37 -24.43
CA LEU A 531 -1.53 -0.38 -23.50
C LEU A 531 -1.96 0.87 -24.26
N VAL A 532 -3.05 1.51 -23.86
CA VAL A 532 -3.47 2.82 -24.39
C VAL A 532 -3.57 3.81 -23.24
N PHE A 533 -2.75 4.86 -23.24
CA PHE A 533 -2.83 5.94 -22.27
C PHE A 533 -3.36 7.18 -22.98
N ARG A 534 -4.59 7.61 -22.66
CA ARG A 534 -5.27 8.65 -23.44
C ARG A 534 -5.93 9.76 -22.63
N ASP A 535 -6.14 10.90 -23.29
CA ASP A 535 -6.89 12.06 -22.77
C ASP A 535 -6.37 12.58 -21.41
N SER A 536 -5.08 12.39 -21.18
CA SER A 536 -4.49 12.51 -19.85
C SER A 536 -3.53 13.68 -19.76
N VAL A 537 -3.32 14.15 -18.53
CA VAL A 537 -2.47 15.30 -18.24
C VAL A 537 -1.38 14.89 -17.25
N ILE A 538 -0.15 15.26 -17.56
CA ILE A 538 1.00 15.13 -16.67
C ILE A 538 1.57 16.52 -16.43
N VAL A 539 1.63 16.93 -15.16
CA VAL A 539 2.27 18.17 -14.72
C VAL A 539 3.52 17.81 -13.94
N GLY A 540 4.69 18.19 -14.47
CA GLY A 540 5.98 17.85 -13.88
C GLY A 540 6.26 18.56 -12.57
N LYS A 541 6.06 19.88 -12.56
CA LYS A 541 6.18 20.73 -11.36
C LYS A 541 5.08 21.78 -11.32
N SER A 542 4.19 21.71 -10.34
CA SER A 542 3.18 22.72 -10.08
C SER A 542 3.79 23.98 -9.45
N ASP A 543 3.03 25.08 -9.42
CA ASP A 543 3.53 26.32 -8.80
C ASP A 543 3.67 26.16 -7.27
N THR A 544 2.87 25.26 -6.69
CA THR A 544 2.96 24.85 -5.29
C THR A 544 4.08 23.85 -5.02
N TRP A 545 4.59 23.18 -6.05
CA TRP A 545 5.58 22.11 -5.93
C TRP A 545 6.63 22.23 -7.05
N ASN A 546 7.53 23.19 -6.89
CA ASN A 546 8.54 23.55 -7.89
C ASN A 546 9.74 22.57 -7.92
N ARG A 547 9.47 21.26 -8.08
CA ARG A 547 10.49 20.20 -8.16
C ARG A 547 10.29 19.36 -9.41
N CYS A 548 11.32 19.29 -10.25
CA CYS A 548 11.29 18.44 -11.44
C CYS A 548 11.36 16.95 -11.07
N PRO A 549 10.66 16.06 -11.82
CA PRO A 549 10.82 14.63 -11.67
C PRO A 549 12.25 14.17 -11.99
N LEU A 550 12.73 13.15 -11.27
CA LEU A 550 14.10 12.63 -11.40
C LEU A 550 14.35 11.85 -12.70
N ASN A 551 13.31 11.27 -13.31
CA ASN A 551 13.41 10.43 -14.50
C ASN A 551 12.53 10.93 -15.66
N GLY A 552 12.03 12.17 -15.60
CA GLY A 552 11.13 12.74 -16.60
C GLY A 552 9.65 12.41 -16.37
N ALA A 553 8.83 12.61 -17.39
CA ALA A 553 7.39 12.36 -17.32
C ALA A 553 7.07 10.87 -17.46
N ILE A 554 7.65 10.22 -18.48
CA ILE A 554 7.37 8.84 -18.87
C ILE A 554 8.67 8.06 -18.93
N ASP A 555 8.78 6.98 -18.16
CA ASP A 555 9.85 5.99 -18.30
C ASP A 555 9.27 4.67 -18.82
N MET A 556 9.89 4.11 -19.85
CA MET A 556 9.47 2.85 -20.46
C MET A 556 10.64 1.87 -20.58
N GLN A 557 10.41 0.62 -20.16
CA GLN A 557 11.37 -0.47 -20.26
C GLN A 557 10.81 -1.66 -21.04
N GLY A 558 11.46 -2.07 -22.12
CA GLY A 558 11.01 -3.19 -22.98
C GLY A 558 11.37 -4.60 -22.47
N SER A 559 10.65 -5.64 -22.90
CA SER A 559 10.87 -7.07 -22.54
C SER A 559 11.55 -7.91 -23.64
N ARG A 560 12.04 -9.09 -23.24
CA ARG A 560 12.50 -10.21 -24.12
C ARG A 560 11.35 -11.14 -24.52
N LYS A 561 10.26 -11.19 -23.73
CA LYS A 561 9.16 -12.16 -23.91
C LYS A 561 8.18 -11.71 -25.01
N ASP A 562 8.33 -12.37 -26.15
CA ASP A 562 7.27 -12.95 -26.97
C ASP A 562 6.58 -12.20 -28.14
N SER A 563 6.37 -13.05 -29.15
CA SER A 563 5.54 -13.06 -30.37
C SER A 563 5.35 -11.77 -31.19
N SER A 564 5.55 -11.90 -32.51
CA SER A 564 5.33 -10.87 -33.55
C SER A 564 3.84 -10.50 -33.77
N THR A 565 2.94 -10.83 -32.84
CA THR A 565 1.48 -10.74 -33.04
C THR A 565 0.77 -9.74 -32.12
N GLU A 566 1.43 -9.14 -31.14
CA GLU A 566 0.81 -8.18 -30.20
C GLU A 566 1.05 -6.71 -30.59
N ASN A 567 0.07 -5.84 -30.31
CA ASN A 567 0.15 -4.39 -30.55
C ASN A 567 1.08 -3.71 -29.53
N GLY A 568 1.55 -2.50 -29.87
CA GLY A 568 2.47 -1.70 -29.06
C GLY A 568 1.72 -0.75 -28.14
N THR A 569 2.43 -0.12 -27.21
CA THR A 569 1.86 0.85 -26.26
C THR A 569 1.62 2.20 -26.94
N GLN A 570 0.42 2.76 -26.79
CA GLN A 570 0.00 4.01 -27.41
C GLN A 570 -0.25 5.09 -26.37
N PHE A 571 0.25 6.30 -26.62
CA PHE A 571 -0.13 7.50 -25.90
C PHE A 571 -0.92 8.38 -26.85
N ILE A 572 -2.15 8.75 -26.47
CA ILE A 572 -3.08 9.48 -27.33
C ILE A 572 -3.55 10.74 -26.59
N ASP A 573 -3.45 11.91 -27.21
CA ASP A 573 -3.94 13.18 -26.63
C ASP A 573 -3.39 13.43 -25.21
N LEU A 574 -2.07 13.23 -25.07
CA LEU A 574 -1.34 13.39 -23.81
C LEU A 574 -0.75 14.79 -23.69
N ARG A 575 -0.97 15.44 -22.55
CA ARG A 575 -0.38 16.74 -22.25
C ARG A 575 0.75 16.62 -21.22
N LEU A 576 1.92 17.16 -21.53
CA LEU A 576 3.11 17.22 -20.67
C LEU A 576 3.44 18.69 -20.34
N ASP A 577 2.99 19.16 -19.18
CA ASP A 577 3.06 20.56 -18.80
C ASP A 577 4.10 20.84 -17.70
N LYS A 578 4.64 22.07 -17.73
CA LYS A 578 5.57 22.61 -16.74
C LYS A 578 6.90 21.84 -16.59
N PHE A 579 7.48 21.39 -17.70
CA PHE A 579 8.81 20.74 -17.70
C PHE A 579 9.97 21.62 -18.23
N ALA A 580 9.72 22.87 -18.62
CA ALA A 580 10.65 23.74 -19.36
C ALA A 580 12.05 23.96 -18.77
N ASP A 581 12.24 23.73 -17.46
CA ASP A 581 13.53 23.87 -16.79
C ASP A 581 14.01 22.54 -16.19
N CYS A 582 13.40 21.42 -16.56
CA CYS A 582 13.78 20.12 -16.07
C CYS A 582 14.95 19.55 -16.91
N SER A 583 15.99 19.07 -16.23
CA SER A 583 17.21 18.58 -16.89
C SER A 583 17.07 17.19 -17.51
N HIS A 584 15.96 16.49 -17.26
CA HIS A 584 15.72 15.13 -17.71
C HIS A 584 14.85 15.11 -18.97
N PRO A 585 15.06 14.13 -19.87
CA PRO A 585 14.18 13.95 -21.02
C PRO A 585 12.74 13.67 -20.56
N LEU A 586 11.74 14.23 -21.24
CA LEU A 586 10.34 14.03 -20.85
C LEU A 586 9.90 12.57 -21.01
N VAL A 587 10.37 11.92 -22.07
CA VAL A 587 10.09 10.53 -22.37
C VAL A 587 11.42 9.78 -22.50
N SER A 588 11.58 8.77 -21.66
CA SER A 588 12.69 7.83 -21.65
C SER A 588 12.21 6.46 -22.14
N MET A 589 12.90 5.89 -23.12
CA MET A 589 12.68 4.52 -23.57
C MET A 589 14.00 3.73 -23.49
N ASN A 590 14.02 2.69 -22.66
CA ASN A 590 15.22 1.92 -22.35
C ASN A 590 14.97 0.39 -22.52
N THR A 591 15.98 -0.36 -22.90
CA THR A 591 15.99 -1.83 -22.76
C THR A 591 16.79 -2.15 -21.49
N GLY A 592 16.12 -2.52 -20.39
CA GLY A 592 16.63 -2.55 -19.01
C GLY A 592 17.90 -3.39 -18.71
N ASN A 593 18.63 -3.88 -19.71
CA ASN A 593 19.99 -4.40 -19.61
C ASN A 593 20.66 -4.38 -21.00
N PRO A 594 21.86 -3.80 -21.20
CA PRO A 594 22.56 -3.80 -22.50
C PRO A 594 22.93 -5.20 -23.01
N ARG A 595 22.82 -6.25 -22.18
CA ARG A 595 22.96 -7.67 -22.59
C ARG A 595 21.64 -8.38 -22.87
N LYS A 596 20.50 -7.74 -22.60
CA LYS A 596 19.16 -8.26 -22.89
C LYS A 596 18.54 -7.39 -24.00
N THR A 597 18.40 -7.95 -25.19
CA THR A 597 17.64 -7.32 -26.29
C THR A 597 16.18 -7.15 -25.84
N GLY A 598 15.76 -5.92 -25.52
CA GLY A 598 14.36 -5.58 -25.35
C GLY A 598 13.80 -5.06 -26.67
N PHE A 599 12.61 -5.48 -27.06
CA PHE A 599 11.95 -5.01 -28.29
C PHE A 599 10.81 -4.05 -27.94
N PHE A 600 10.80 -2.89 -28.58
CA PHE A 600 9.61 -2.05 -28.69
C PHE A 600 9.04 -2.22 -30.10
N ARG A 601 7.72 -2.30 -30.25
CA ARG A 601 7.02 -2.61 -31.52
C ARG A 601 6.77 -1.35 -32.35
N ALA A 602 6.62 -1.50 -33.67
CA ALA A 602 6.28 -0.40 -34.58
C ALA A 602 4.93 0.29 -34.25
N SER A 603 4.04 -0.46 -33.61
CA SER A 603 2.74 0.00 -33.12
C SER A 603 2.83 0.79 -31.82
N THR A 604 3.99 0.90 -31.17
CA THR A 604 4.20 1.83 -30.07
C THR A 604 4.19 3.25 -30.64
N ALA A 605 3.20 4.06 -30.23
CA ALA A 605 2.91 5.33 -30.88
C ALA A 605 2.67 6.45 -29.86
N MET A 606 3.10 7.65 -30.23
CA MET A 606 2.79 8.89 -29.53
C MET A 606 1.94 9.74 -30.48
N ILE A 607 0.65 9.87 -30.19
CA ILE A 607 -0.36 10.49 -31.07
C ILE A 607 -0.96 11.69 -30.34
N GLY A 608 -0.78 12.90 -30.86
CA GLY A 608 -1.34 14.09 -30.18
C GLY A 608 -0.67 14.34 -28.83
N VAL A 609 0.66 14.16 -28.73
CA VAL A 609 1.41 14.46 -27.51
C VAL A 609 1.89 15.90 -27.55
N PHE A 610 1.50 16.69 -26.55
CA PHE A 610 1.81 18.11 -26.44
C PHE A 610 2.74 18.35 -25.25
N ALA A 611 3.89 19.00 -25.47
CA ALA A 611 4.88 19.28 -24.43
C ALA A 611 5.26 20.76 -24.34
N ASP A 612 5.45 21.24 -23.12
CA ASP A 612 5.81 22.63 -22.83
C ASP A 612 7.31 22.97 -22.98
N ASP A 613 8.18 21.98 -22.82
CA ASP A 613 9.62 22.07 -23.11
C ASP A 613 9.90 21.40 -24.46
N GLN A 614 10.65 22.07 -25.34
CA GLN A 614 10.98 21.58 -26.67
C GLN A 614 12.46 21.21 -26.83
N SER A 615 13.27 21.40 -25.81
CA SER A 615 14.71 21.19 -25.90
C SER A 615 15.12 19.72 -25.67
N ASN A 616 14.38 18.97 -24.84
CA ASN A 616 14.71 17.60 -24.41
C ASN A 616 13.46 16.69 -24.27
N VAL A 617 12.64 16.54 -25.32
CA VAL A 617 11.39 15.75 -25.21
C VAL A 617 11.63 14.25 -25.16
N PHE A 618 12.55 13.70 -25.95
CA PHE A 618 12.76 12.25 -26.05
C PHE A 618 14.22 11.86 -25.84
N ASN A 619 14.44 10.75 -25.12
CA ASN A 619 15.73 10.07 -25.03
C ASN A 619 15.58 8.56 -25.37
N PHE A 620 16.34 8.13 -26.39
CA PHE A 620 16.36 6.75 -26.89
C PHE A 620 17.73 6.04 -26.68
N ASP A 621 18.70 6.66 -25.98
CA ASP A 621 20.12 6.26 -25.96
C ASP A 621 20.37 4.80 -25.55
N SER A 622 19.54 4.23 -24.67
CA SER A 622 19.79 2.91 -24.08
C SER A 622 19.07 1.77 -24.82
N ALA A 623 18.05 2.08 -25.64
CA ALA A 623 17.29 1.07 -26.39
C ALA A 623 18.09 0.39 -27.51
N VAL A 624 19.30 0.88 -27.80
CA VAL A 624 20.10 0.51 -28.98
C VAL A 624 21.39 -0.24 -28.63
N THR A 625 21.67 -0.51 -27.35
CA THR A 625 22.99 -1.01 -26.93
C THR A 625 23.22 -2.52 -27.06
N ALA A 626 22.30 -3.29 -27.66
CA ALA A 626 22.39 -4.75 -27.73
C ALA A 626 22.37 -5.30 -29.17
N ASN A 627 23.53 -5.32 -29.84
CA ASN A 627 24.04 -6.27 -30.87
C ASN A 627 23.13 -6.94 -31.93
N ASP A 628 21.87 -6.56 -32.12
CA ASP A 628 21.00 -7.11 -33.15
C ASP A 628 20.28 -5.98 -33.90
N ARG A 629 20.43 -5.98 -35.23
CA ARG A 629 20.02 -4.90 -36.17
C ARG A 629 18.49 -4.80 -36.37
N ARG A 630 17.69 -5.20 -35.39
CA ARG A 630 16.22 -5.26 -35.50
C ARG A 630 15.56 -4.41 -34.43
N PHE A 631 15.49 -3.11 -34.72
CA PHE A 631 14.62 -2.17 -34.03
C PHE A 631 13.36 -1.97 -34.87
N ASP A 632 12.17 -2.02 -34.27
CA ASP A 632 10.93 -1.61 -34.93
C ASP A 632 10.70 -0.10 -34.69
N PHE A 633 10.13 0.58 -35.68
CA PHE A 633 10.15 2.04 -35.80
C PHE A 633 9.02 2.72 -35.01
N TYR A 634 9.28 3.80 -34.26
CA TYR A 634 8.22 4.51 -33.54
C TYR A 634 7.54 5.57 -34.41
N ALA A 635 6.21 5.62 -34.40
CA ALA A 635 5.46 6.75 -34.94
C ALA A 635 5.31 7.86 -33.88
N ILE A 636 5.77 9.07 -34.20
CA ILE A 636 5.62 10.26 -33.35
C ILE A 636 4.80 11.30 -34.13
N ARG A 637 3.62 11.64 -33.61
CA ARG A 637 2.77 12.75 -34.05
C ARG A 637 2.70 13.78 -32.93
N ILE A 638 3.39 14.90 -33.12
CA ILE A 638 3.38 16.07 -32.26
C ILE A 638 2.57 17.14 -32.98
N GLU A 639 1.43 17.54 -32.44
CA GLU A 639 0.67 18.68 -32.95
C GLU A 639 1.02 19.92 -32.11
N GLY A 640 1.35 21.04 -32.74
CA GLY A 640 1.45 22.33 -32.04
C GLY A 640 2.75 22.67 -31.28
N GLY A 641 3.93 22.19 -31.70
CA GLY A 641 5.23 22.60 -31.13
C GLY A 641 6.37 22.76 -32.16
N ASN A 642 7.47 23.48 -31.84
CA ASN A 642 8.59 23.75 -32.77
C ASN A 642 9.62 22.60 -32.88
N LEU A 643 9.49 21.51 -32.13
CA LEU A 643 10.29 20.31 -32.36
C LEU A 643 9.97 19.74 -33.74
N PHE A 644 10.96 19.83 -34.63
CA PHE A 644 10.82 19.49 -36.05
C PHE A 644 9.65 20.23 -36.75
N GLY A 645 9.21 21.37 -36.21
CA GLY A 645 8.12 22.18 -36.76
C GLY A 645 6.71 21.57 -36.64
N GLY A 646 6.46 20.71 -35.65
CA GLY A 646 5.13 20.12 -35.41
C GLY A 646 4.76 19.05 -36.44
N ARG A 647 5.78 18.38 -36.97
CA ARG A 647 5.66 17.45 -38.09
C ARG A 647 5.62 16.02 -37.58
N SER A 648 4.69 15.23 -38.10
CA SER A 648 4.67 13.78 -37.87
C SER A 648 5.89 13.12 -38.51
N GLY A 649 6.42 12.08 -37.90
CA GLY A 649 7.56 11.33 -38.43
C GLY A 649 7.79 10.03 -37.68
N TYR A 650 8.85 9.32 -38.03
CA TYR A 650 9.25 8.11 -37.31
C TYR A 650 10.68 8.19 -36.78
N VAL A 651 10.96 7.41 -35.72
CA VAL A 651 12.32 7.22 -35.20
C VAL A 651 12.88 5.89 -35.68
N THR A 652 14.10 5.90 -36.21
CA THR A 652 14.80 4.74 -36.77
C THR A 652 16.27 4.70 -36.33
N PRO A 653 16.90 3.51 -36.18
CA PRO A 653 18.35 3.38 -36.02
C PRO A 653 19.15 4.06 -37.15
N THR A 654 20.30 4.63 -36.82
CA THR A 654 21.21 5.29 -37.79
C THR A 654 21.66 4.37 -38.93
N GLU A 655 21.84 3.08 -38.65
CA GLU A 655 22.20 2.08 -39.68
C GLU A 655 21.10 1.91 -40.74
N LEU A 656 19.83 2.05 -40.36
CA LEU A 656 18.68 1.95 -41.26
C LEU A 656 18.39 3.25 -42.00
N VAL A 657 18.81 4.40 -41.46
CA VAL A 657 18.77 5.68 -42.19
C VAL A 657 19.63 5.61 -43.43
N GLN A 658 20.88 5.14 -43.30
CA GLN A 658 21.85 5.09 -44.41
C GLN A 658 21.39 4.24 -45.61
N GLN A 659 20.42 3.34 -45.40
CA GLN A 659 19.84 2.50 -46.46
C GLN A 659 18.67 3.18 -47.21
N SER A 660 18.24 4.38 -46.81
CA SER A 660 17.08 5.06 -47.40
C SER A 660 17.47 6.29 -48.25
N ARG A 661 16.77 6.52 -49.37
CA ARG A 661 17.07 7.61 -50.33
C ARG A 661 16.40 8.97 -50.02
N ASN A 662 15.70 9.09 -48.89
CA ASN A 662 14.97 10.31 -48.49
C ASN A 662 15.40 10.81 -47.09
N THR A 663 16.70 10.74 -46.79
CA THR A 663 17.26 10.95 -45.45
C THR A 663 17.66 12.39 -45.13
N ASN A 664 17.61 13.28 -46.11
CA ASN A 664 18.09 14.66 -45.94
C ASN A 664 17.28 15.46 -44.91
N SER A 665 16.08 14.99 -44.54
CA SER A 665 15.25 15.60 -43.49
C SER A 665 15.40 14.92 -42.12
N CYS A 666 16.03 13.75 -42.04
CA CYS A 666 16.19 13.02 -40.78
C CYS A 666 17.25 13.69 -39.89
N VAL A 667 16.98 13.77 -38.59
CA VAL A 667 17.84 14.39 -37.59
C VAL A 667 18.21 13.35 -36.55
N MET A 668 19.50 13.22 -36.22
CA MET A 668 19.96 12.36 -35.14
C MET A 668 19.28 12.74 -33.82
N VAL A 669 18.70 11.74 -33.14
CA VAL A 669 18.12 11.87 -31.80
C VAL A 669 18.78 10.81 -30.94
N GLY A 670 19.60 11.22 -29.97
CA GLY A 670 20.47 10.33 -29.21
C GLY A 670 21.70 9.84 -30.01
N SER A 671 22.36 8.80 -29.50
CA SER A 671 23.65 8.30 -30.00
C SER A 671 23.52 7.38 -31.21
N TYR A 672 22.35 6.76 -31.41
CA TYR A 672 22.18 5.67 -32.40
C TYR A 672 20.87 5.71 -33.19
N SER A 673 20.07 6.78 -33.09
CA SER A 673 18.77 6.90 -33.77
C SER A 673 18.63 8.23 -34.50
N ASN A 674 17.73 8.27 -35.48
CA ASN A 674 17.32 9.48 -36.19
C ASN A 674 15.80 9.58 -36.19
N PHE A 675 15.30 10.78 -36.02
CA PHE A 675 13.92 11.13 -36.29
C PHE A 675 13.79 11.64 -37.72
N CYS A 676 12.88 11.05 -38.49
CA CYS A 676 12.61 11.37 -39.90
C CYS A 676 11.26 12.09 -40.03
N PRO A 677 11.21 13.43 -39.98
CA PRO A 677 9.98 14.21 -40.12
C PRO A 677 9.39 14.09 -41.53
N ASN A 678 8.07 14.29 -41.63
CA ASN A 678 7.27 14.24 -42.87
C ASN A 678 7.41 12.93 -43.66
N THR A 679 7.85 11.86 -43.00
CA THR A 679 7.97 10.55 -43.61
C THR A 679 7.03 9.64 -42.85
N CYS A 680 5.95 9.20 -43.49
CA CYS A 680 5.11 8.16 -42.91
C CYS A 680 5.71 6.80 -43.27
N GLN A 681 5.77 5.92 -42.28
CA GLN A 681 6.09 4.53 -42.47
C GLN A 681 4.81 3.70 -42.43
N ARG A 682 4.62 2.84 -43.42
CA ARG A 682 3.54 1.85 -43.46
C ARG A 682 4.16 0.46 -43.34
N SER A 683 3.64 -0.36 -42.45
CA SER A 683 4.02 -1.77 -42.36
C SER A 683 3.07 -2.61 -43.21
N ILE A 684 3.62 -3.38 -44.13
CA ILE A 684 2.92 -4.32 -44.98
C ILE A 684 3.18 -5.71 -44.42
N SER A 685 2.13 -6.40 -44.01
CA SER A 685 2.22 -7.76 -43.50
C SER A 685 1.64 -8.72 -44.54
N ILE A 686 2.44 -9.67 -44.99
CA ILE A 686 2.01 -10.69 -45.95
C ILE A 686 2.05 -12.04 -45.25
N ALA A 687 0.88 -12.56 -44.92
CA ALA A 687 0.73 -13.90 -44.38
C ALA A 687 0.69 -14.91 -45.53
N ILE A 688 1.66 -15.82 -45.60
CA ILE A 688 1.70 -16.83 -46.65
C ILE A 688 1.51 -18.21 -46.03
N PRO A 689 0.57 -19.03 -46.52
CA PRO A 689 0.54 -20.46 -46.22
C PRO A 689 1.78 -21.10 -46.83
N THR A 690 2.65 -21.69 -46.01
CA THR A 690 3.94 -22.24 -46.48
C THR A 690 4.25 -23.57 -45.82
N ASN A 691 5.09 -24.39 -46.47
CA ASN A 691 5.66 -25.55 -45.79
C ASN A 691 6.95 -25.12 -45.08
N ILE A 692 7.12 -25.55 -43.83
CA ILE A 692 8.32 -25.31 -43.03
C ILE A 692 9.55 -25.71 -43.84
N GLY A 693 10.50 -24.78 -44.00
CA GLY A 693 11.73 -24.96 -44.78
C GLY A 693 11.69 -24.39 -46.20
N SER A 694 10.55 -23.94 -46.70
CA SER A 694 10.43 -23.32 -48.02
C SER A 694 11.15 -21.97 -48.07
N THR A 695 11.85 -21.69 -49.18
CA THR A 695 12.54 -20.42 -49.40
C THR A 695 11.79 -19.61 -50.45
N TYR A 696 11.57 -18.34 -50.13
CA TYR A 696 10.92 -17.35 -50.97
C TYR A 696 11.91 -16.24 -51.30
N SER A 697 11.87 -15.76 -52.53
CA SER A 697 12.51 -14.51 -52.92
C SER A 697 11.43 -13.46 -53.09
N MET A 698 11.50 -12.41 -52.29
CA MET A 698 10.62 -11.26 -52.42
C MET A 698 11.37 -10.13 -53.13
N LYS A 699 10.66 -9.38 -53.96
CA LYS A 699 11.12 -8.16 -54.60
C LYS A 699 10.06 -7.06 -54.40
N LEU A 700 10.45 -5.92 -53.84
CA LEU A 700 9.63 -4.70 -53.92
C LEU A 700 10.00 -3.90 -55.17
N THR A 701 9.05 -3.25 -55.81
CA THR A 701 9.33 -2.36 -56.95
C THR A 701 8.38 -1.16 -56.92
N ARG A 702 8.92 0.06 -56.95
CA ARG A 702 8.09 1.27 -56.97
C ARG A 702 7.43 1.46 -58.34
N LEU A 703 6.12 1.69 -58.35
CA LEU A 703 5.32 1.81 -59.57
C LEU A 703 5.54 3.12 -60.32
N SER A 704 5.82 4.22 -59.61
CA SER A 704 5.86 5.56 -60.20
C SER A 704 7.07 5.86 -61.08
N ASP A 705 8.20 5.18 -60.88
CA ASP A 705 9.42 5.37 -61.68
C ASP A 705 10.29 4.12 -61.85
N GLY A 706 9.82 2.94 -61.41
CA GLY A 706 10.58 1.70 -61.44
C GLY A 706 11.81 1.67 -60.51
N GLY A 707 11.97 2.67 -59.65
CA GLY A 707 13.12 2.84 -58.76
C GLY A 707 13.07 1.99 -57.49
N GLU A 708 14.23 1.45 -57.13
CA GLU A 708 14.55 0.55 -56.00
C GLU A 708 13.84 -0.82 -55.98
N SER A 709 14.66 -1.84 -56.22
CA SER A 709 14.34 -3.26 -56.09
C SER A 709 15.30 -3.86 -55.08
N THR A 710 14.86 -4.02 -53.84
CA THR A 710 15.55 -4.88 -52.87
C THR A 710 14.97 -6.29 -52.98
N SER A 711 15.86 -7.29 -53.09
CA SER A 711 15.47 -8.70 -53.12
C SER A 711 15.96 -9.41 -51.87
N GLU A 712 15.04 -9.93 -51.06
CA GLU A 712 15.40 -10.71 -49.87
C GLU A 712 14.98 -12.17 -50.02
N LYS A 713 15.82 -13.06 -49.47
CA LYS A 713 15.50 -14.48 -49.34
C LYS A 713 14.91 -14.74 -47.96
N LEU A 714 13.67 -15.18 -47.95
CA LEU A 714 12.89 -15.44 -46.76
C LEU A 714 12.70 -16.96 -46.61
N LYS A 715 12.95 -17.50 -45.42
CA LYS A 715 12.76 -18.93 -45.15
C LYS A 715 11.60 -19.13 -44.19
N ALA A 716 10.61 -19.90 -44.62
CA ALA A 716 9.48 -20.26 -43.77
C ALA A 716 9.91 -21.20 -42.64
N VAL A 717 9.52 -20.87 -41.41
CA VAL A 717 9.79 -21.68 -40.22
C VAL A 717 8.51 -22.19 -39.56
N ARG A 718 7.34 -21.69 -39.97
CA ARG A 718 6.01 -22.14 -39.56
C ARG A 718 5.15 -22.52 -40.77
N LYS A 719 4.02 -23.20 -40.52
CA LYS A 719 3.04 -23.56 -41.56
C LYS A 719 2.32 -22.34 -42.17
N GLN A 720 2.29 -21.24 -41.43
CA GLN A 720 1.83 -19.95 -41.90
C GLN A 720 2.89 -18.94 -41.44
N GLU A 721 3.58 -18.34 -42.40
CA GLU A 721 4.65 -17.39 -42.11
C GLU A 721 4.11 -15.99 -42.45
N VAL A 722 4.18 -15.08 -41.49
CA VAL A 722 3.84 -13.68 -41.71
C VAL A 722 5.14 -12.93 -41.92
N PHE A 723 5.28 -12.32 -43.09
CA PHE A 723 6.42 -11.48 -43.40
C PHE A 723 6.02 -10.02 -43.26
N HIS A 724 6.77 -9.28 -42.46
CA HIS A 724 6.56 -7.86 -42.22
C HIS A 724 7.56 -7.04 -43.02
N PHE A 725 7.07 -6.01 -43.72
CA PHE A 725 7.87 -5.13 -44.55
C PHE A 725 7.53 -3.68 -44.23
N ASN A 726 8.54 -2.82 -44.26
CA ASN A 726 8.35 -1.41 -44.01
C ASN A 726 8.53 -0.65 -45.31
N VAL A 727 7.50 0.12 -45.69
CA VAL A 727 7.50 0.95 -46.89
C VAL A 727 7.50 2.41 -46.46
N LEU A 728 8.42 3.17 -47.06
CA LEU A 728 8.71 4.56 -46.70
C LEU A 728 8.24 5.50 -47.82
N GLY A 729 7.31 6.40 -47.48
CA GLY A 729 6.71 7.39 -48.40
C GLY A 729 5.38 6.95 -49.01
N GLY A 730 4.48 7.91 -49.27
CA GLY A 730 3.14 7.69 -49.83
C GLY A 730 3.12 7.41 -51.32
N ARG A 731 3.76 6.32 -51.76
CA ARG A 731 3.80 5.91 -53.17
C ARG A 731 3.25 4.50 -53.35
N ALA A 732 2.86 4.18 -54.58
CA ALA A 732 2.42 2.86 -54.98
C ALA A 732 3.59 1.88 -55.20
N TYR A 733 3.44 0.64 -54.76
CA TYR A 733 4.46 -0.40 -54.86
C TYR A 733 3.88 -1.71 -55.40
N ILE A 734 4.67 -2.42 -56.20
CA ILE A 734 4.47 -3.83 -56.49
C ILE A 734 5.30 -4.64 -55.50
N VAL A 735 4.67 -5.60 -54.84
CA VAL A 735 5.35 -6.67 -54.11
C VAL A 735 5.27 -7.94 -54.94
N SER A 736 6.41 -8.42 -55.42
CA SER A 736 6.52 -9.70 -56.12
C SER A 736 7.13 -10.73 -55.19
N LEU A 737 6.49 -11.89 -55.06
CA LEU A 737 6.91 -12.96 -54.17
C LEU A 737 6.99 -14.27 -54.96
N ALA A 738 8.20 -14.80 -55.10
CA ALA A 738 8.47 -16.02 -55.85
C ALA A 738 8.95 -17.11 -54.89
N SER A 739 8.26 -18.25 -54.85
CA SER A 739 8.76 -19.43 -54.14
C SER A 739 9.66 -20.25 -55.06
N SER A 740 10.58 -21.02 -54.50
CA SER A 740 11.40 -21.95 -55.28
C SER A 740 10.60 -23.08 -55.96
N GLN A 741 9.31 -23.23 -55.64
CA GLN A 741 8.44 -24.31 -56.12
C GLN A 741 7.08 -23.84 -56.69
N GLY A 742 6.91 -22.55 -56.99
CA GLY A 742 5.62 -21.99 -57.42
C GLY A 742 5.75 -20.71 -58.24
N TYR A 743 4.64 -20.26 -58.82
CA TYR A 743 4.59 -19.07 -59.66
C TYR A 743 4.77 -17.78 -58.84
N PRO A 744 5.47 -16.76 -59.37
CA PRO A 744 5.57 -15.46 -58.74
C PRO A 744 4.16 -14.88 -58.59
N LYS A 745 3.81 -14.48 -57.35
CA LYS A 745 2.61 -13.68 -57.09
C LYS A 745 3.02 -12.22 -57.02
N GLU A 746 2.34 -11.39 -57.79
CA GLU A 746 2.53 -9.94 -57.76
C GLU A 746 1.31 -9.28 -57.16
N PHE A 747 1.56 -8.37 -56.23
CA PHE A 747 0.54 -7.58 -55.56
C PHE A 747 0.84 -6.13 -55.83
N VAL A 748 -0.08 -5.44 -56.51
CA VAL A 748 -0.06 -3.98 -56.60
C VAL A 748 -0.68 -3.46 -55.32
N ILE A 749 0.05 -2.59 -54.63
CA ILE A 749 -0.45 -1.93 -53.44
C ILE A 749 -0.37 -0.44 -53.67
N ASP A 750 -1.53 0.16 -53.88
CA ASP A 750 -1.73 1.59 -54.06
C ASP A 750 -1.98 2.27 -52.72
N TYR A 751 -1.24 3.34 -52.48
CA TYR A 751 -1.35 4.17 -51.28
C TYR A 751 -1.29 5.63 -51.68
N GLU A 752 -2.37 6.38 -51.47
CA GLU A 752 -2.38 7.84 -51.58
C GLU A 752 -2.11 8.48 -50.21
N ASP A 753 -1.26 9.50 -50.19
CA ASP A 753 -1.06 10.37 -49.04
C ASP A 753 -2.35 11.15 -48.76
N GLY A 754 -3.20 10.61 -47.89
CA GLY A 754 -4.19 11.40 -47.18
C GLY A 754 -3.48 12.21 -46.10
N GLU A 755 -3.57 13.54 -46.16
CA GLU A 755 -3.12 14.43 -45.09
C GLU A 755 -3.75 13.98 -43.75
N GLY A 756 -2.99 13.32 -42.86
CA GLY A 756 -3.41 13.20 -41.46
C GLY A 756 -3.18 11.89 -40.68
N ALA A 757 -2.59 10.82 -41.22
CA ALA A 757 -2.33 9.61 -40.42
C ALA A 757 -1.03 8.87 -40.78
N CYS A 758 0.04 9.08 -39.99
CA CYS A 758 1.25 8.25 -40.03
C CYS A 758 1.10 7.01 -39.12
N SER A 759 0.12 6.16 -39.39
CA SER A 759 0.15 4.74 -38.99
C SER A 759 -0.94 3.99 -39.76
N GLY A 760 -0.63 2.77 -40.18
CA GLY A 760 -1.62 1.81 -40.64
C GLY A 760 -0.93 0.61 -41.24
N THR A 761 -1.44 -0.54 -40.82
CA THR A 761 -1.03 -1.86 -41.30
C THR A 761 -1.94 -2.23 -42.46
N VAL A 762 -1.37 -2.74 -43.54
CA VAL A 762 -2.15 -3.44 -44.56
C VAL A 762 -1.93 -4.92 -44.40
N ASP A 763 -2.95 -5.59 -43.88
CA ASP A 763 -2.99 -7.03 -43.71
C ASP A 763 -3.65 -7.67 -44.94
N LEU A 764 -2.86 -8.39 -45.72
CA LEU A 764 -3.36 -9.22 -46.82
C LEU A 764 -3.54 -10.64 -46.31
N LEU A 765 -4.77 -10.96 -45.89
CA LEU A 765 -5.18 -12.31 -45.50
C LEU A 765 -5.61 -13.12 -46.73
N PHE A 766 -4.97 -14.26 -46.96
CA PHE A 766 -5.39 -15.22 -47.98
C PHE A 766 -6.40 -16.20 -47.38
N GLU A 767 -7.69 -15.99 -47.60
CA GLU A 767 -8.65 -17.09 -47.51
C GLU A 767 -8.44 -18.01 -48.71
N GLN A 768 -7.99 -19.25 -48.47
CA GLN A 768 -8.14 -20.31 -49.46
C GLN A 768 -9.65 -20.54 -49.67
N ASN A 769 -10.19 -19.92 -50.71
CA ASN A 769 -11.48 -20.32 -51.27
C ASN A 769 -11.34 -21.76 -51.80
N HIS A 770 -11.58 -22.73 -50.91
CA HIS A 770 -11.88 -24.10 -51.30
C HIS A 770 -13.22 -24.10 -52.05
N ARG A 771 -13.16 -24.12 -53.39
CA ARG A 771 -14.26 -24.68 -54.16
C ARG A 771 -14.16 -26.21 -54.09
N ASN A 772 -15.08 -26.83 -53.34
CA ASN A 772 -15.92 -27.99 -53.68
C ASN A 772 -15.32 -29.00 -54.71
N TYR A 773 -15.24 -30.32 -54.51
CA TYR A 773 -16.03 -31.23 -53.68
C TYR A 773 -15.41 -32.67 -53.67
N LYS A 774 -15.82 -33.48 -52.68
CA LYS A 774 -15.59 -34.92 -52.40
C LYS A 774 -14.32 -35.25 -51.62
N GLY A 775 -14.36 -35.78 -50.39
CA GLY A 775 -15.44 -36.23 -49.53
C GLY A 775 -14.85 -36.87 -48.27
N GLU A 776 -15.65 -36.91 -47.21
CA GLU A 776 -15.55 -37.73 -45.99
C GLU A 776 -14.51 -37.33 -44.90
N GLU A 777 -15.11 -36.65 -43.93
CA GLU A 777 -14.94 -36.63 -42.47
C GLU A 777 -14.03 -37.63 -41.74
N ASP A 778 -13.45 -37.05 -40.69
CA ASP A 778 -13.16 -37.60 -39.36
C ASP A 778 -11.85 -38.34 -39.09
N ASN A 779 -10.86 -37.49 -38.78
CA ASN A 779 -9.94 -37.68 -37.68
C ASN A 779 -10.62 -37.17 -36.38
N PRO A 780 -10.47 -37.85 -35.23
CA PRO A 780 -9.60 -37.21 -34.25
C PRO A 780 -8.78 -38.22 -33.43
N ASN A 781 -7.49 -37.93 -33.27
CA ASN A 781 -6.74 -38.17 -32.03
C ASN A 781 -5.33 -37.56 -32.14
N PHE A 782 -5.00 -36.61 -31.27
CA PHE A 782 -3.62 -36.35 -30.87
C PHE A 782 -3.56 -36.31 -29.33
N PHE A 783 -2.96 -37.35 -28.78
CA PHE A 783 -2.40 -37.42 -27.42
C PHE A 783 -0.97 -37.96 -27.53
N LEU A 784 -0.14 -37.46 -26.61
CA LEU A 784 1.14 -37.98 -26.09
C LEU A 784 2.45 -37.73 -26.87
N ALA A 785 3.39 -37.16 -26.09
CA ALA A 785 4.83 -37.02 -26.28
C ALA A 785 5.57 -38.40 -26.21
N PRO A 786 6.89 -38.54 -25.94
CA PRO A 786 8.08 -37.66 -26.07
C PRO A 786 9.37 -38.37 -26.64
N CYS A 787 10.45 -37.59 -26.83
CA CYS A 787 11.89 -37.87 -26.60
C CYS A 787 12.77 -38.86 -27.43
N ARG A 788 14.05 -38.45 -27.52
CA ARG A 788 15.34 -39.10 -27.93
C ARG A 788 15.74 -38.91 -29.41
N GLY A 789 16.97 -38.60 -29.78
CA GLY A 789 18.27 -38.42 -29.11
C GLY A 789 19.36 -38.34 -30.19
N GLY A 790 20.48 -37.64 -29.94
CA GLY A 790 21.59 -37.57 -30.88
C GLY A 790 22.73 -36.67 -30.38
N GLU A 791 23.78 -37.31 -29.86
CA GLU A 791 25.01 -36.72 -29.31
C GLU A 791 25.90 -36.07 -30.38
N VAL A 792 26.57 -34.97 -30.03
CA VAL A 792 27.93 -34.66 -30.53
C VAL A 792 28.77 -34.08 -29.38
N SER A 793 29.93 -34.70 -29.19
CA SER A 793 30.96 -34.53 -28.16
C SER A 793 31.86 -33.31 -28.34
N TYR A 794 32.27 -32.65 -27.24
CA TYR A 794 33.38 -31.70 -27.17
C TYR A 794 34.51 -32.24 -26.26
N PRO A 795 35.79 -32.08 -26.61
CA PRO A 795 36.90 -32.53 -25.76
C PRO A 795 37.17 -31.58 -24.59
N ALA A 796 37.65 -32.21 -23.53
CA ALA A 796 37.57 -31.83 -22.12
C ALA A 796 38.58 -30.76 -21.65
N GLY A 797 38.15 -30.00 -20.64
CA GLY A 797 38.95 -29.04 -19.88
C GLY A 797 38.15 -28.26 -18.83
N THR A 798 37.27 -28.95 -18.09
CA THR A 798 36.42 -28.46 -16.98
C THR A 798 37.16 -28.58 -15.62
N PRO A 799 36.87 -27.75 -14.60
CA PRO A 799 35.63 -27.84 -13.77
C PRO A 799 35.06 -26.45 -13.34
N PHE A 800 33.85 -26.21 -12.86
CA PHE A 800 32.51 -26.83 -12.75
C PHE A 800 31.60 -25.77 -12.05
N PHE A 801 30.29 -25.74 -12.36
CA PHE A 801 29.09 -25.27 -11.60
C PHE A 801 29.07 -23.85 -10.96
N TYR A 802 27.99 -23.06 -11.06
CA TYR A 802 26.72 -23.26 -10.32
C TYR A 802 25.48 -22.59 -10.95
N ASP A 803 24.34 -23.23 -10.67
CA ASP A 803 22.96 -22.73 -10.67
C ASP A 803 22.78 -21.41 -9.91
N TYR A 804 21.78 -20.62 -10.31
CA TYR A 804 21.18 -19.58 -9.47
C TYR A 804 19.71 -19.92 -9.25
N CYS A 805 19.40 -20.31 -8.02
CA CYS A 805 18.12 -20.10 -7.35
C CYS A 805 18.41 -19.48 -5.97
N GLU A 806 17.50 -18.59 -5.60
CA GLU A 806 17.24 -17.81 -4.37
C GLU A 806 17.95 -18.15 -3.05
N GLY A 807 18.14 -17.11 -2.21
CA GLY A 807 18.34 -17.26 -0.76
C GLY A 807 19.17 -16.17 -0.07
N ASP A 808 18.48 -15.22 0.56
CA ASP A 808 18.74 -14.52 1.83
C ASP A 808 20.19 -14.43 2.43
N ASP A 809 20.62 -13.18 2.57
CA ASP A 809 21.16 -12.52 3.78
C ASP A 809 22.58 -12.72 4.40
N PHE A 810 23.05 -11.58 4.92
CA PHE A 810 24.10 -11.28 5.91
C PHE A 810 25.58 -11.02 5.54
N TYR A 811 25.93 -9.74 5.77
CA TYR A 811 27.25 -9.13 5.99
C TYR A 811 28.21 -9.92 6.91
N ARG A 812 29.49 -10.07 6.50
CA ARG A 812 30.66 -10.05 7.41
C ARG A 812 31.91 -9.45 6.75
N ARG A 813 32.58 -8.60 7.53
CA ARG A 813 33.86 -7.91 7.26
C ARG A 813 34.99 -8.87 6.88
N VAL A 814 35.87 -8.44 5.96
CA VAL A 814 37.29 -8.84 5.94
C VAL A 814 38.18 -7.63 5.64
N ARG A 815 39.22 -7.48 6.47
CA ARG A 815 40.32 -6.49 6.37
C ARG A 815 41.10 -6.65 5.06
N LEU A 816 41.53 -5.53 4.48
CA LEU A 816 42.64 -5.51 3.52
C LEU A 816 43.95 -5.11 4.25
N PRO A 817 45.10 -5.77 3.96
CA PRO A 817 46.38 -5.41 4.53
C PRO A 817 47.07 -4.26 3.77
N ALA A 818 47.94 -3.58 4.50
CA ALA A 818 48.69 -2.40 4.11
C ALA A 818 49.71 -2.63 2.98
N GLY A 819 49.92 -1.59 2.16
CA GLY A 819 51.06 -1.43 1.27
C GLY A 819 51.34 0.07 1.03
N PRO A 820 52.58 0.56 1.08
CA PRO A 820 52.87 1.99 1.20
C PRO A 820 53.06 2.65 -0.17
N MET A 821 52.51 3.85 -0.34
CA MET A 821 53.00 4.80 -1.34
C MET A 821 53.36 6.11 -0.64
N THR A 822 54.67 6.29 -0.49
CA THR A 822 55.34 7.52 -0.10
C THR A 822 55.46 8.48 -1.28
N ASN A 823 55.47 9.78 -0.94
CA ASN A 823 55.93 10.95 -1.71
C ASN A 823 54.87 11.76 -2.50
N ARG A 824 54.35 12.78 -1.81
CA ARG A 824 53.98 14.09 -2.37
C ARG A 824 55.23 15.00 -2.40
N PRO A 825 55.30 16.00 -3.29
CA PRO A 825 55.96 17.27 -3.00
C PRO A 825 54.92 18.31 -2.52
N SER A 826 55.20 18.83 -1.33
CA SER A 826 55.25 20.25 -0.95
C SER A 826 54.10 21.21 -1.29
N ALA A 827 53.48 21.67 -0.22
CA ALA A 827 52.42 22.66 -0.10
C ALA A 827 52.85 24.10 -0.43
N LEU A 828 51.89 24.88 -0.97
CA LEU A 828 51.83 26.33 -0.84
C LEU A 828 51.04 26.65 0.45
N ARG A 829 51.69 27.29 1.42
CA ARG A 829 51.06 27.80 2.65
C ARG A 829 50.39 29.14 2.37
N ILE A 830 49.11 29.27 2.73
CA ILE A 830 48.55 30.55 3.20
C ILE A 830 47.88 30.26 4.55
N ARG A 831 48.43 30.83 5.62
CA ARG A 831 47.79 30.92 6.93
C ARG A 831 46.86 32.13 6.93
N ARG A 832 45.62 31.96 7.39
CA ARG A 832 44.96 32.94 8.25
C ARG A 832 44.29 32.20 9.39
N ASP A 833 44.71 32.56 10.58
CA ASP A 833 44.21 32.09 11.86
C ASP A 833 42.74 32.46 12.01
N TYR A 834 41.88 31.46 12.23
CA TYR A 834 40.58 31.65 12.88
C TYR A 834 40.55 30.73 14.10
N THR A 835 40.63 31.33 15.27
CA THR A 835 40.47 30.68 16.57
C THR A 835 38.99 30.29 16.72
N ILE A 836 38.71 28.99 16.61
CA ILE A 836 37.38 28.44 16.97
C ILE A 836 37.30 28.39 18.50
N PRO A 837 36.22 28.91 19.12
CA PRO A 837 35.97 28.71 20.55
C PRO A 837 35.82 27.21 20.84
N LYS A 838 36.55 26.70 21.82
CA LYS A 838 36.30 25.36 22.39
C LYS A 838 34.92 25.34 23.06
N ALA A 839 33.89 25.01 22.30
CA ALA A 839 32.70 24.35 22.81
C ALA A 839 32.77 22.90 22.34
N VAL A 840 33.10 21.98 23.26
CA VAL A 840 33.10 20.55 22.98
C VAL A 840 31.64 20.14 22.79
N SER A 841 31.19 19.96 21.53
CA SER A 841 29.88 19.36 21.26
C SER A 841 30.04 17.83 21.26
N PRO A 842 29.13 17.08 21.91
CA PRO A 842 29.23 15.62 22.02
C PRO A 842 29.12 14.86 20.68
N CYS A 843 28.76 15.53 19.58
CA CYS A 843 28.63 14.89 18.27
C CYS A 843 29.74 15.26 17.24
N SER A 844 30.81 15.99 17.61
CA SER A 844 31.75 16.54 16.60
C SER A 844 32.99 15.69 16.26
N GLN A 845 33.07 14.41 16.66
CA GLN A 845 34.33 13.64 16.52
C GLN A 845 34.29 12.25 15.86
N SER A 846 33.17 11.70 15.39
CA SER A 846 33.20 10.40 14.68
C SER A 846 32.61 10.46 13.28
N HIS A 847 33.48 10.46 12.26
CA HIS A 847 33.13 9.86 10.98
C HIS A 847 32.91 8.36 11.26
N TYR A 848 31.65 7.94 11.27
CA TYR A 848 31.15 6.59 11.61
C TYR A 848 31.05 6.27 13.12
N GLY A 849 29.82 6.28 13.64
CA GLY A 849 29.42 5.54 14.84
C GLY A 849 28.92 6.43 16.00
N HIS A 850 27.63 6.30 16.30
CA HIS A 850 26.85 6.69 17.50
C HIS A 850 27.23 8.00 18.21
N CYS A 851 26.38 9.03 18.10
CA CYS A 851 26.45 10.18 19.01
C CYS A 851 25.89 9.77 20.38
N LYS A 852 26.48 10.26 21.48
CA LYS A 852 26.00 10.03 22.85
C LYS A 852 25.61 11.35 23.47
N LEU A 853 24.31 11.56 23.66
CA LEU A 853 23.77 12.77 24.29
C LEU A 853 23.66 12.63 25.80
N VAL A 854 23.38 11.40 26.27
CA VAL A 854 23.40 11.04 27.70
C VAL A 854 24.07 9.69 27.83
N SER A 855 25.10 9.59 28.65
CA SER A 855 25.78 8.33 28.96
C SER A 855 25.21 7.70 30.23
N GLY A 856 25.40 6.39 30.36
CA GLY A 856 25.04 5.67 31.60
C GLY A 856 25.96 6.07 32.74
N GLU A 857 25.49 5.87 33.96
CA GLU A 857 26.19 6.25 35.19
C GLU A 857 26.49 7.75 35.34
N GLU A 858 25.79 8.59 34.58
CA GLU A 858 25.84 10.04 34.72
C GLU A 858 25.08 10.54 35.94
N GLU A 859 25.32 11.80 36.28
CA GLU A 859 24.63 12.49 37.37
C GLU A 859 23.23 12.94 36.92
N TRP A 860 22.24 12.71 37.79
CA TRP A 860 20.83 13.06 37.62
C TRP A 860 20.31 13.82 38.83
N LYS A 861 19.41 14.78 38.59
CA LYS A 861 18.53 15.28 39.64
C LYS A 861 17.40 14.28 39.85
N TYR A 862 17.07 14.02 41.09
CA TYR A 862 15.99 13.10 41.45
C TYR A 862 15.32 13.52 42.76
N THR A 863 14.09 13.07 42.94
CA THR A 863 13.38 13.15 44.22
C THR A 863 13.15 11.76 44.78
N ASP A 864 13.35 11.64 46.10
CA ASP A 864 13.07 10.44 46.88
C ASP A 864 12.00 10.78 47.95
N GLU A 865 11.00 11.55 47.54
CA GLU A 865 9.85 11.96 48.35
C GLU A 865 8.58 11.18 47.98
N THR A 866 7.65 11.08 48.94
CA THR A 866 6.33 10.49 48.69
C THR A 866 5.35 11.59 48.30
N PHE A 867 4.70 11.45 47.14
CA PHE A 867 3.64 12.34 46.69
C PHE A 867 2.28 11.64 46.83
N THR A 868 1.32 12.31 47.49
CA THR A 868 -0.04 11.76 47.71
C THR A 868 -1.11 12.80 47.38
N GLY A 869 -2.33 12.34 47.09
CA GLY A 869 -3.47 13.22 46.80
C GLY A 869 -3.20 14.18 45.64
N VAL A 870 -3.47 15.47 45.80
CA VAL A 870 -3.25 16.48 44.74
C VAL A 870 -1.78 16.54 44.31
N GLN A 871 -0.84 16.33 45.24
CA GLN A 871 0.59 16.36 44.92
C GLN A 871 0.99 15.22 43.98
N ALA A 872 0.33 14.06 44.06
CA ALA A 872 0.58 12.92 43.18
C ALA A 872 0.27 13.24 41.72
N THR A 873 -0.76 14.05 41.47
CA THR A 873 -1.11 14.52 40.13
C THR A 873 -0.18 15.64 39.68
N THR A 874 0.09 16.60 40.56
CA THR A 874 0.91 17.79 40.23
C THR A 874 2.34 17.42 39.84
N ILE A 875 2.97 16.48 40.57
CA ILE A 875 4.35 16.08 40.26
C ILE A 875 4.42 15.40 38.89
N SER A 876 3.56 14.41 38.61
CA SER A 876 3.54 13.69 37.33
C SER A 876 3.21 14.59 36.15
N GLN A 877 2.60 15.75 36.37
CA GLN A 877 2.27 16.71 35.29
C GLN A 877 3.32 17.79 35.08
N SER A 878 3.95 18.29 36.14
CA SER A 878 4.82 19.47 36.06
C SER A 878 6.32 19.13 35.90
N PHE A 879 6.80 18.00 36.44
CA PHE A 879 8.23 17.67 36.48
C PHE A 879 8.93 17.49 35.11
N ARG A 880 8.19 17.46 34.01
CA ARG A 880 8.71 17.36 32.64
C ARG A 880 8.91 18.71 31.95
N GLY A 881 8.40 19.79 32.55
CA GLY A 881 8.47 21.15 32.00
C GLY A 881 9.79 21.86 32.30
N ASP A 882 10.18 22.79 31.42
CA ASP A 882 11.38 23.61 31.58
C ASP A 882 11.27 24.60 32.75
N ASP A 883 10.04 24.96 33.13
CA ASP A 883 9.67 25.91 34.18
C ASP A 883 9.53 25.27 35.57
N PHE A 884 9.62 23.95 35.67
CA PHE A 884 9.55 23.25 36.95
C PHE A 884 10.81 23.51 37.80
N ASP A 885 10.59 24.00 39.02
CA ASP A 885 11.64 24.26 39.99
C ASP A 885 12.10 22.95 40.67
N ASP A 886 13.22 22.41 40.18
CA ASP A 886 13.92 21.26 40.75
C ASP A 886 15.14 21.66 41.60
N SER A 887 15.17 22.90 42.14
CA SER A 887 16.28 23.40 42.97
C SER A 887 16.42 22.63 44.29
N THR A 888 15.33 22.05 44.79
CA THR A 888 15.29 21.24 46.02
C THR A 888 15.60 19.75 45.78
N TRP A 889 15.69 19.30 44.52
CA TRP A 889 15.93 17.91 44.21
C TRP A 889 17.37 17.49 44.54
N LYS A 890 17.52 16.28 45.05
CA LYS A 890 18.84 15.68 45.30
C LYS A 890 19.53 15.41 43.96
N THR A 891 20.86 15.41 43.99
CA THR A 891 21.69 15.10 42.81
C THR A 891 22.60 13.93 43.16
N ALA A 892 22.61 12.88 42.33
CA ALA A 892 23.48 11.73 42.49
C ALA A 892 23.73 11.01 41.17
N ARG A 893 24.65 10.04 41.15
CA ARG A 893 25.00 9.29 39.94
C ARG A 893 24.12 8.05 39.78
N ALA A 894 23.60 7.83 38.58
CA ALA A 894 23.01 6.55 38.19
C ALA A 894 24.07 5.43 38.25
N ALA A 895 23.73 4.14 38.35
CA ALA A 895 22.40 3.58 38.48
C ALA A 895 21.81 3.76 39.90
N PHE A 896 20.54 4.16 39.96
CA PHE A 896 19.75 4.31 41.19
C PHE A 896 18.97 3.02 41.49
N GLY A 897 18.68 2.69 42.75
CA GLY A 897 17.82 1.55 43.06
C GLY A 897 17.92 0.99 44.47
N TYR A 898 17.41 -0.23 44.65
CA TYR A 898 17.73 -1.12 45.79
C TYR A 898 17.51 -2.57 45.39
N SER A 899 18.21 -3.49 46.06
CA SER A 899 18.11 -4.94 45.82
C SER A 899 18.45 -5.37 44.38
N VAL A 900 19.25 -4.56 43.67
CA VAL A 900 19.81 -4.86 42.34
C VAL A 900 21.34 -4.70 42.39
N PRO A 901 22.14 -5.57 41.75
CA PRO A 901 23.59 -5.39 41.70
C PRO A 901 24.00 -4.12 40.93
N LYS A 902 25.21 -3.60 41.19
CA LYS A 902 25.81 -2.45 40.47
C LYS A 902 24.95 -1.19 40.51
N LEU A 903 24.64 -0.73 41.72
CA LEU A 903 23.98 0.55 41.98
C LEU A 903 25.00 1.54 42.54
N ASN A 904 24.96 2.76 42.03
CA ASN A 904 25.79 3.87 42.52
C ASN A 904 25.04 4.71 43.56
N THR A 905 23.70 4.74 43.48
CA THR A 905 22.84 5.46 44.44
C THR A 905 21.74 4.52 44.94
N ILE A 906 21.58 4.45 46.27
CA ILE A 906 20.54 3.65 46.91
C ILE A 906 19.42 4.58 47.37
N PHE A 907 18.16 4.26 47.05
CA PHE A 907 17.02 5.04 47.56
C PHE A 907 16.87 4.84 49.08
N GLU A 908 16.63 5.94 49.79
CA GLU A 908 16.37 5.93 51.24
C GLU A 908 14.97 5.36 51.52
N HIS A 909 14.03 5.61 50.61
CA HIS A 909 12.63 5.23 50.74
C HIS A 909 12.13 4.37 49.57
N ARG A 910 11.10 3.56 49.84
CA ARG A 910 10.50 2.64 48.87
C ARG A 910 9.15 3.16 48.38
N HIS A 911 9.18 4.09 47.43
CA HIS A 911 8.00 4.73 46.82
C HIS A 911 7.40 3.89 45.70
N ILE A 912 6.18 4.26 45.28
CA ILE A 912 5.54 3.71 44.08
C ILE A 912 6.21 4.26 42.82
N SER A 913 6.47 5.57 42.80
CA SER A 913 7.07 6.28 41.67
C SER A 913 8.36 7.00 42.06
N TYR A 914 9.30 7.11 41.12
CA TYR A 914 10.52 7.91 41.22
C TYR A 914 10.64 8.83 40.01
N TYR A 915 11.14 10.04 40.21
CA TYR A 915 11.24 11.05 39.14
C TYR A 915 12.68 11.52 38.98
N PHE A 916 13.10 11.67 37.72
CA PHE A 916 14.46 12.02 37.33
C PHE A 916 14.44 13.13 36.29
N ARG A 917 15.38 14.08 36.40
CA ARG A 917 15.59 15.18 35.46
C ARG A 917 17.07 15.33 35.15
N LYS A 918 17.38 15.59 33.88
CA LYS A 918 18.74 15.88 33.43
C LYS A 918 18.73 16.76 32.20
N THR A 919 19.60 17.77 32.20
CA THR A 919 19.84 18.59 31.03
C THR A 919 21.02 18.07 30.22
N PHE A 920 20.95 18.21 28.91
CA PHE A 920 22.03 17.89 27.98
C PHE A 920 22.04 18.90 26.83
N ASN A 921 23.21 19.14 26.24
CA ASN A 921 23.36 20.13 25.18
C ASN A 921 23.47 19.49 23.80
N VAL A 922 22.79 20.06 22.81
CA VAL A 922 22.87 19.68 21.40
C VAL A 922 23.27 20.91 20.58
N SER A 923 24.29 20.81 19.73
CA SER A 923 24.68 21.90 18.83
C SER A 923 23.72 22.01 17.65
N GLY A 924 23.51 23.21 17.09
CA GLY A 924 22.64 23.40 15.91
C GLY A 924 23.04 22.53 14.72
N ASP A 925 24.35 22.35 14.50
CA ASP A 925 24.90 21.44 13.48
C ASP A 925 24.53 19.96 13.73
N ALA A 926 24.43 19.54 15.00
CA ALA A 926 24.09 18.16 15.34
C ALA A 926 22.59 17.89 15.16
N ILE A 927 21.70 18.87 15.41
CA ILE A 927 20.25 18.66 15.30
C ILE A 927 19.87 18.15 13.91
N GLN A 928 20.38 18.78 12.85
CA GLN A 928 20.10 18.37 11.46
C GLN A 928 20.64 16.95 11.12
N CYS A 929 21.66 16.49 11.85
CA CYS A 929 22.29 15.19 11.65
C CYS A 929 21.65 14.05 12.46
N LEU A 930 20.87 14.38 13.50
CA LEU A 930 20.28 13.42 14.44
C LEU A 930 18.81 13.12 14.15
N GLU A 931 18.18 13.81 13.20
CA GLU A 931 16.81 13.53 12.76
C GLU A 931 16.67 12.09 12.20
N GLY A 932 15.55 11.43 12.44
CA GLY A 932 15.22 10.12 11.86
C GLY A 932 14.98 8.99 12.88
N PRO A 933 14.60 7.79 12.39
CA PRO A 933 13.97 6.73 13.21
C PRO A 933 14.96 5.86 14.01
N ASN A 934 16.24 6.23 14.07
CA ASN A 934 17.30 5.35 14.58
C ASN A 934 17.97 5.88 15.86
N ALA A 935 17.27 6.65 16.68
CA ALA A 935 17.80 7.03 17.99
C ALA A 935 17.59 5.89 19.00
N SER A 936 18.66 5.46 19.64
CA SER A 936 18.61 4.42 20.66
C SER A 936 18.50 5.08 22.04
N LEU A 937 17.40 4.81 22.73
CA LEU A 937 17.21 5.13 24.14
C LEU A 937 17.33 3.84 24.95
N LYS A 938 18.42 3.70 25.70
CA LYS A 938 18.67 2.50 26.53
C LYS A 938 18.31 2.81 27.97
N LEU A 939 17.36 2.11 28.54
CA LEU A 939 17.01 2.26 29.96
C LEU A 939 17.24 0.96 30.72
N ARG A 940 17.80 1.10 31.91
CA ARG A 940 17.64 0.16 33.00
C ARG A 940 16.60 0.79 33.91
N TYR A 941 15.45 0.15 34.09
CA TYR A 941 14.33 0.75 34.80
C TYR A 941 13.69 -0.25 35.78
N GLY A 942 12.74 0.24 36.60
CA GLY A 942 11.99 -0.56 37.55
C GLY A 942 10.96 -1.45 36.87
N ASP A 943 9.70 -1.35 37.27
CA ASP A 943 8.65 -2.17 36.68
C ASP A 943 8.02 -1.51 35.45
N GLY A 944 7.86 -0.19 35.45
CA GLY A 944 7.43 0.60 34.29
C GLY A 944 8.05 1.99 34.28
N PHE A 945 8.02 2.66 33.14
CA PHE A 945 8.54 4.03 33.01
C PHE A 945 7.84 4.84 31.93
N ILE A 946 7.97 6.16 32.01
CA ILE A 946 7.72 7.10 30.92
C ILE A 946 8.90 8.06 30.82
N ALA A 947 9.42 8.26 29.60
CA ALA A 947 10.48 9.20 29.30
C ALA A 947 9.95 10.36 28.45
N TYR A 948 10.41 11.56 28.78
CA TYR A 948 10.06 12.81 28.14
C TYR A 948 11.32 13.54 27.68
N ILE A 949 11.29 14.15 26.50
CA ILE A 949 12.30 15.11 26.04
C ILE A 949 11.62 16.45 25.80
N ASN A 950 12.11 17.51 26.44
CA ASN A 950 11.58 18.86 26.35
C ASN A 950 10.05 18.94 26.56
N GLY A 951 9.54 18.17 27.53
CA GLY A 951 8.12 18.07 27.86
C GLY A 951 7.31 17.10 27.00
N VAL A 952 7.87 16.57 25.91
CA VAL A 952 7.18 15.63 25.01
C VAL A 952 7.45 14.19 25.42
N ARG A 953 6.40 13.38 25.57
CA ARG A 953 6.50 11.93 25.85
C ARG A 953 7.10 11.22 24.64
N VAL A 954 8.31 10.66 24.80
CA VAL A 954 9.03 9.98 23.70
C VAL A 954 8.95 8.47 23.79
N LEU A 955 8.73 7.93 24.99
CA LEU A 955 8.72 6.48 25.21
C LEU A 955 8.00 6.15 26.52
N SER A 956 7.35 4.99 26.58
CA SER A 956 6.82 4.43 27.81
C SER A 956 6.77 2.91 27.74
N LYS A 957 6.92 2.25 28.89
CA LYS A 957 6.71 0.81 29.00
C LYS A 957 6.02 0.48 30.32
N ASN A 958 5.11 -0.48 30.28
CA ASN A 958 4.32 -0.97 31.43
C ASN A 958 3.54 0.14 32.16
N LEU A 959 3.14 1.20 31.46
CA LEU A 959 2.29 2.29 31.97
C LEU A 959 1.29 2.70 30.87
N LEU A 960 0.06 2.16 30.96
CA LEU A 960 -1.01 2.33 29.96
C LEU A 960 -1.79 3.65 30.11
N SER A 961 -1.75 4.29 31.27
CA SER A 961 -2.44 5.57 31.48
C SER A 961 -1.82 6.66 30.59
N THR A 962 -2.68 7.42 29.90
CA THR A 962 -2.28 8.64 29.18
C THR A 962 -1.91 9.77 30.15
N THR A 963 -2.37 9.70 31.40
CA THR A 963 -2.08 10.65 32.49
C THR A 963 -1.83 9.91 33.80
N PRO A 964 -0.67 9.24 33.98
CA PRO A 964 -0.35 8.62 35.27
C PRO A 964 -0.17 9.70 36.34
N ILE A 965 -0.53 9.33 37.57
CA ILE A 965 -0.20 10.06 38.81
C ILE A 965 0.85 9.27 39.59
N ALA A 966 1.51 9.88 40.58
CA ALA A 966 2.56 9.24 41.39
C ALA A 966 2.17 7.92 42.07
N GLU A 967 0.88 7.70 42.31
CA GLU A 967 0.35 6.49 42.92
C GLU A 967 0.01 5.39 41.90
N SER A 968 0.19 5.66 40.60
CA SER A 968 -0.06 4.70 39.52
C SER A 968 0.93 3.55 39.61
N LEU A 969 0.43 2.33 39.46
CA LEU A 969 1.29 1.16 39.37
C LEU A 969 1.65 0.89 37.91
N ALA A 970 2.84 0.33 37.71
CA ALA A 970 3.17 -0.32 36.46
C ALA A 970 2.22 -1.50 36.21
N THR A 971 1.96 -1.84 34.95
CA THR A 971 1.04 -2.92 34.54
C THR A 971 1.72 -4.28 34.45
N ALA A 972 3.05 -4.32 34.44
CA ALA A 972 3.85 -5.54 34.45
C ALA A 972 5.19 -5.31 35.16
N LYS A 973 5.90 -6.40 35.51
CA LYS A 973 7.27 -6.36 36.08
C LYS A 973 8.30 -6.12 34.98
N GLY A 974 9.35 -5.35 35.29
CA GLY A 974 10.45 -5.05 34.36
C GLY A 974 11.74 -5.81 34.70
N GLU A 975 12.64 -5.99 33.73
CA GLU A 975 13.95 -6.62 33.96
C GLU A 975 15.00 -5.59 34.39
N GLN A 976 15.35 -5.58 35.68
CA GLN A 976 16.06 -4.46 36.31
C GLN A 976 17.59 -4.61 36.29
N ASN A 977 18.12 -5.74 35.81
CA ASN A 977 19.55 -6.10 35.86
C ASN A 977 20.37 -5.68 34.63
N LYS A 978 19.72 -5.22 33.56
CA LYS A 978 20.38 -4.86 32.30
C LYS A 978 19.72 -3.63 31.69
N PHE A 979 20.41 -3.04 30.72
CA PHE A 979 19.80 -2.04 29.84
C PHE A 979 18.93 -2.76 28.81
N GLU A 980 17.71 -2.29 28.66
CA GLU A 980 16.87 -2.56 27.50
C GLU A 980 17.02 -1.41 26.49
N GLU A 981 17.09 -1.75 25.21
CA GLU A 981 17.27 -0.79 24.13
C GLU A 981 15.94 -0.55 23.41
N PHE A 982 15.54 0.71 23.34
CA PHE A 982 14.34 1.15 22.63
C PHE A 982 14.73 2.05 21.47
N ARG A 983 14.07 1.86 20.32
CA ARG A 983 14.22 2.77 19.18
C ARG A 983 13.18 3.87 19.29
N MET A 984 13.61 5.10 19.05
CA MET A 984 12.76 6.27 18.98
C MET A 984 13.12 7.15 17.79
N THR A 985 12.14 7.88 17.28
CA THR A 985 12.33 8.84 16.20
C THR A 985 12.64 10.22 16.78
N ILE A 986 13.76 10.80 16.36
CA ILE A 986 14.03 12.23 16.61
C ILE A 986 13.46 12.98 15.40
N TYR A 987 12.38 13.73 15.62
CA TYR A 987 11.77 14.60 14.60
C TYR A 987 12.12 16.07 14.85
N ASN A 988 11.90 16.91 13.84
CA ASN A 988 12.20 18.33 13.91
C ASN A 988 11.39 19.00 15.04
N GLY A 989 12.07 19.69 15.94
CA GLY A 989 11.47 20.34 17.11
C GLY A 989 11.48 19.50 18.40
N LEU A 990 11.78 18.20 18.35
CA LEU A 990 11.98 17.40 19.56
C LEU A 990 13.22 17.86 20.34
N LEU A 991 14.33 18.11 19.63
CA LEU A 991 15.55 18.68 20.17
C LEU A 991 15.68 20.16 19.78
N ARG A 992 16.25 20.95 20.68
CA ARG A 992 16.50 22.38 20.52
C ARG A 992 18.00 22.67 20.54
N GLU A 993 18.43 23.71 19.85
CA GLU A 993 19.84 24.12 19.90
C GLU A 993 20.17 24.62 21.32
N GLY A 994 21.30 24.14 21.85
CA GLY A 994 21.69 24.39 23.23
C GLY A 994 21.05 23.36 24.18
N SER A 995 20.47 23.86 25.28
CA SER A 995 20.00 23.04 26.39
C SER A 995 18.70 22.32 26.08
N ASN A 996 18.68 21.02 26.37
CA ASN A 996 17.53 20.13 26.29
C ASN A 996 17.32 19.45 27.64
N LEU A 997 16.08 19.12 27.98
CA LEU A 997 15.71 18.40 29.19
C LEU A 997 15.25 17.00 28.84
N ILE A 998 15.82 15.97 29.48
CA ILE A 998 15.23 14.63 29.57
C ILE A 998 14.68 14.42 30.98
N ALA A 999 13.41 14.03 31.07
CA ALA A 999 12.72 13.74 32.32
C ALA A 999 12.17 12.32 32.27
N VAL A 1000 12.24 11.58 33.37
CA VAL A 1000 11.78 10.19 33.44
C VAL A 1000 11.01 9.95 34.73
N GLU A 1001 9.86 9.30 34.64
CA GLU A 1001 9.17 8.70 35.79
C GLU A 1001 9.26 7.19 35.73
N VAL A 1002 9.55 6.55 36.86
CA VAL A 1002 9.65 5.09 37.01
C VAL A 1002 8.64 4.65 38.06
N HIS A 1003 7.79 3.69 37.71
CA HIS A 1003 6.72 3.18 38.57
C HIS A 1003 6.94 1.70 38.90
N ARG A 1004 6.41 1.29 40.05
CA ARG A 1004 6.41 -0.08 40.54
C ARG A 1004 5.11 -0.81 40.21
N TYR A 1005 5.19 -2.11 40.03
CA TYR A 1005 4.03 -2.97 39.71
C TYR A 1005 3.15 -3.22 40.95
N GLU A 1006 3.67 -3.13 42.18
CA GLU A 1006 2.92 -3.48 43.41
C GLU A 1006 3.13 -2.47 44.54
N LYS A 1007 2.07 -2.24 45.33
CA LYS A 1007 2.06 -1.32 46.49
C LYS A 1007 2.80 -1.84 47.72
N GLU A 1008 2.99 -3.15 47.88
CA GLU A 1008 3.46 -3.73 49.15
C GLU A 1008 4.94 -3.44 49.45
N ARG A 1009 5.19 -3.01 50.70
CA ARG A 1009 6.51 -2.82 51.35
C ARG A 1009 7.20 -4.16 51.68
N ALA A 1010 7.11 -5.17 50.82
CA ALA A 1010 7.83 -6.42 51.02
C ALA A 1010 9.35 -6.16 50.95
N LEU A 1011 10.08 -6.64 51.96
CA LEU A 1011 11.51 -6.41 52.17
C LEU A 1011 12.41 -6.84 50.99
N PHE A 1012 11.89 -7.61 50.02
CA PHE A 1012 12.66 -8.27 48.96
C PHE A 1012 12.37 -7.81 47.51
N LYS A 1013 11.55 -6.78 47.28
CA LYS A 1013 11.34 -6.27 45.91
C LYS A 1013 12.42 -5.26 45.53
N SER A 1014 12.72 -5.13 44.24
CA SER A 1014 13.82 -4.32 43.70
C SER A 1014 13.30 -3.22 42.76
N VAL A 1015 14.10 -2.17 42.58
CA VAL A 1015 13.89 -1.13 41.55
C VAL A 1015 15.26 -0.68 41.04
N ALA A 1016 15.35 -0.28 39.76
CA ALA A 1016 16.55 0.34 39.21
C ALA A 1016 16.21 1.52 38.29
N PHE A 1017 17.13 2.48 38.14
CA PHE A 1017 17.09 3.50 37.10
C PHE A 1017 18.50 3.85 36.60
N ASP A 1018 18.74 3.75 35.29
CA ASP A 1018 19.87 4.30 34.55
C ASP A 1018 19.46 4.49 33.08
N LEU A 1019 20.02 5.48 32.38
CA LEU A 1019 19.58 5.84 31.03
C LEU A 1019 20.77 6.26 30.15
N LYS A 1020 20.76 5.79 28.91
CA LYS A 1020 21.64 6.24 27.82
C LYS A 1020 20.82 6.73 26.64
N LEU A 1021 21.12 7.91 26.14
CA LEU A 1021 20.56 8.45 24.91
C LEU A 1021 21.66 8.49 23.85
N GLU A 1022 21.58 7.55 22.90
CA GLU A 1022 22.61 7.30 21.89
C GLU A 1022 22.01 7.38 20.47
N PRO A 1023 21.83 8.59 19.90
CA PRO A 1023 21.28 8.73 18.56
C PRO A 1023 22.27 8.33 17.45
N THR A 1024 21.72 7.80 16.36
CA THR A 1024 22.50 7.44 15.17
C THR A 1024 22.61 8.63 14.22
N ILE A 1025 23.81 8.92 13.74
CA ILE A 1025 24.07 10.02 12.81
C ILE A 1025 23.69 9.56 11.38
N LYS A 1026 22.92 10.38 10.63
CA LYS A 1026 22.62 10.11 9.21
C LYS A 1026 23.91 9.96 8.38
N LYS A 1027 23.93 9.06 7.38
CA LYS A 1027 25.07 8.82 6.47
C LYS A 1027 25.46 10.04 5.62
N VAL A 1028 24.55 11.00 5.49
CA VAL A 1028 24.74 12.26 4.76
C VAL A 1028 24.38 13.40 5.71
N CYS A 1029 25.38 13.96 6.39
CA CYS A 1029 25.26 15.22 7.11
C CYS A 1029 25.54 16.38 6.14
N PRO A 1030 24.70 17.42 6.08
CA PRO A 1030 24.99 18.61 5.26
C PRO A 1030 26.09 19.44 5.92
N LYS A 1031 27.34 19.01 5.75
CA LYS A 1031 28.51 19.89 5.88
C LYS A 1031 29.67 19.34 5.06
N TYR A 1032 29.49 19.32 3.73
CA TYR A 1032 30.51 19.54 2.70
C TYR A 1032 29.79 19.68 1.35
N ILE A 1033 29.02 20.76 1.19
CA ILE A 1033 28.81 21.37 -0.12
C ILE A 1033 29.53 22.72 -0.02
N ASN A 1034 30.55 22.89 -0.87
CA ASN A 1034 31.46 24.02 -1.02
C ASN A 1034 32.68 24.07 -0.07
N TYR A 1035 33.81 23.56 -0.56
CA TYR A 1035 35.01 24.35 -0.86
C TYR A 1035 35.79 23.73 -2.01
#